data_AF-A0A9P1M7T8-F1
#
_entry.id   AF-A0A9P1M7T8-F1
#
_cell.length_a   1.000
_cell.length_b   1.000
_cell.length_c   1.000
_cell.angle_alpha   90.00
_cell.angle_beta   90.00
_cell.angle_gamma   90.00
#
_symmetry.space_group_name_H-M   'P 1'
#
loop_
_entity.id
_entity.type
_entity.pdbx_description
1 polymer ?
#
loop_
_entity_poly.entity_id
_entity_poly.type
_entity_poly.pdbx_seq_one_letter_code
_entity_poly.pdbx_strand_id
1 'polypeptide(L)'
;MATSLAKQLAQIAVKSKTTLNAKAQKAAHSKSLIWEPKIAATQSFQSLYPVCQEGFEELCGLDSRFAPFRATLFSEQSQSEERTQLTEAENVELDRKVEAFLRLAGSRLRLMPAIKAIEWLIRRFRSRAAKALLKATSIGREWRVDANGLCLAMIDRAAATSVLFKALLLLGTNLSEEVDASGSVRKELGTMLVQLSQDPGECGDIIQNAITDIDFDMDQLEMRLDLSLRQNKMLPAPEDDAMETSEAPVPVKETLSDELAKVSSLSDGLSSNLGADAGEAFPAVSEVFLRAIIDPTPEKVLEQFDSLPVLAREKALSEPTYISFYVRIWCGAFPALAKAKALEMVKNRLKTCNEKLDLQALIPYILAALSDPSKKVRQAAADLLIVVDQAYPSNTKGSGAAIWGEKSLYPGTQGRDAFSTEAAAKVIRTVLLPTLEECVIHQDHVSAIFESSIGPGKTKDSEEAKDRLPPPVRLAFARFTAAVIFRTPFLLVKERLLKALNRVRSIPSTSRTQLLLPSLNWWAGLTSEQVSELVKKERIDEASLNQRFVETVVANDAAGLQALLKIIVTSKDTREDFIETIFLRLRKLWSLMKPENKSSIANQMIDLALSASDADDMPRPTAIEAAELLRSVELTTDILSHFLESIHMETNIVVDSPLTRGAA
;
A
#
# COMPACT_ATOMS: atom_id res chain seq x y z
N MET A 1 -30.88 -7.96 25.80
CA MET A 1 -30.17 -7.87 27.09
C MET A 1 -29.63 -9.24 27.47
N ALA A 2 -28.32 -9.47 27.32
CA ALA A 2 -27.69 -10.71 27.79
C ALA A 2 -27.52 -10.62 29.31
N THR A 3 -28.16 -11.54 30.05
CA THR A 3 -28.15 -11.61 31.51
C THR A 3 -26.72 -11.68 32.07
N SER A 4 -26.47 -11.16 33.28
CA SER A 4 -25.17 -11.23 33.98
C SER A 4 -24.49 -12.62 33.91
N LEU A 5 -25.32 -13.67 33.96
CA LEU A 5 -24.92 -15.07 33.79
C LEU A 5 -24.24 -15.36 32.42
N ALA A 6 -24.66 -14.71 31.34
CA ALA A 6 -24.08 -14.88 30.00
C ALA A 6 -22.68 -14.26 29.89
N LYS A 7 -22.43 -13.14 30.58
CA LYS A 7 -21.08 -12.55 30.68
C LYS A 7 -20.15 -13.43 31.51
N GLN A 8 -20.65 -13.97 32.62
CA GLN A 8 -19.90 -14.91 33.46
C GLN A 8 -19.61 -16.22 32.69
N LEU A 9 -20.59 -16.76 31.96
CA LEU A 9 -20.41 -17.92 31.10
C LEU A 9 -19.44 -17.65 29.94
N ALA A 10 -19.41 -16.44 29.38
CA ALA A 10 -18.44 -16.06 28.34
C ALA A 10 -17.00 -16.00 28.89
N GLN A 11 -16.78 -15.40 30.06
CA GLN A 11 -15.48 -15.40 30.73
C GLN A 11 -15.02 -16.82 31.12
N ILE A 12 -15.93 -17.65 31.65
CA ILE A 12 -15.65 -19.05 31.96
C ILE A 12 -15.38 -19.84 30.68
N ALA A 13 -16.12 -19.58 29.59
CA ALA A 13 -15.91 -20.21 28.29
C ALA A 13 -14.55 -19.85 27.68
N VAL A 14 -14.07 -18.61 27.81
CA VAL A 14 -12.73 -18.23 27.35
C VAL A 14 -11.64 -18.97 28.14
N LYS A 15 -11.79 -19.08 29.47
CA LYS A 15 -10.85 -19.86 30.32
C LYS A 15 -10.90 -21.38 30.07
N SER A 16 -12.04 -21.92 29.65
CA SER A 16 -12.26 -23.38 29.50
C SER A 16 -12.22 -23.91 28.05
N LYS A 17 -12.38 -23.06 27.03
CA LYS A 17 -12.35 -23.44 25.61
C LYS A 17 -11.03 -24.06 25.16
N THR A 18 -9.92 -23.70 25.81
CA THR A 18 -8.58 -24.20 25.46
C THR A 18 -8.34 -25.65 25.90
N THR A 19 -9.06 -26.14 26.92
CA THR A 19 -8.88 -27.50 27.48
C THR A 19 -9.99 -28.46 27.08
N LEU A 20 -11.23 -28.00 26.85
CA LEU A 20 -12.39 -28.89 26.69
C LEU A 20 -12.80 -29.16 25.24
N ASN A 21 -12.30 -28.41 24.26
CA ASN A 21 -12.68 -28.57 22.85
C ASN A 21 -11.63 -29.39 22.07
N ALA A 22 -11.97 -30.63 21.73
CA ALA A 22 -11.09 -31.54 20.98
C ALA A 22 -10.60 -30.95 19.64
N LYS A 23 -11.43 -30.12 18.98
CA LYS A 23 -11.04 -29.43 17.73
C LYS A 23 -9.99 -28.34 18.00
N ALA A 24 -10.14 -27.60 19.10
CA ALA A 24 -9.17 -26.57 19.50
C ALA A 24 -7.85 -27.19 19.98
N GLN A 25 -7.91 -28.31 20.72
CA GLN A 25 -6.71 -29.07 21.10
C GLN A 25 -5.98 -29.62 19.87
N LYS A 26 -6.71 -30.19 18.90
CA LYS A 26 -6.12 -30.71 17.66
C LYS A 26 -5.47 -29.61 16.82
N ALA A 27 -6.10 -28.44 16.73
CA ALA A 27 -5.55 -27.26 16.04
C ALA A 27 -4.35 -26.63 16.77
N ALA A 28 -4.30 -26.70 18.11
CA ALA A 28 -3.13 -26.28 18.87
C ALA A 28 -1.98 -27.28 18.74
N HIS A 29 -2.29 -28.58 18.72
CA HIS A 29 -1.32 -29.66 18.59
C HIS A 29 -0.72 -29.78 17.18
N SER A 30 -1.45 -29.32 16.15
CA SER A 30 -0.97 -29.29 14.76
C SER A 30 0.05 -28.18 14.47
N LYS A 31 0.36 -27.32 15.45
CA LYS A 31 1.40 -26.27 15.34
C LYS A 31 2.76 -26.88 15.64
N SER A 32 3.61 -27.02 14.62
CA SER A 32 4.92 -27.67 14.67
C SER A 32 5.97 -26.84 13.92
N LEU A 33 7.23 -26.91 14.36
CA LEU A 33 8.39 -26.33 13.65
C LEU A 33 8.93 -27.24 12.55
N ILE A 34 8.83 -28.56 12.73
CA ILE A 34 9.50 -29.57 11.87
C ILE A 34 8.52 -30.20 10.87
N TRP A 35 7.29 -30.47 11.29
CA TRP A 35 6.31 -31.22 10.48
C TRP A 35 5.19 -30.31 9.97
N GLU A 36 4.69 -30.63 8.77
CA GLU A 36 3.50 -30.00 8.23
C GLU A 36 2.28 -30.19 9.15
N PRO A 37 1.33 -29.24 9.20
CA PRO A 37 0.19 -29.29 10.12
C PRO A 37 -0.64 -30.58 10.00
N LYS A 38 -0.76 -31.15 8.79
CA LYS A 38 -1.47 -32.41 8.55
C LYS A 38 -0.81 -33.59 9.25
N ILE A 39 0.52 -33.65 9.19
CA ILE A 39 1.32 -34.73 9.79
C ILE A 39 1.40 -34.50 11.31
N ALA A 40 1.71 -33.27 11.75
CA ALA A 40 1.79 -32.90 13.15
C ALA A 40 0.49 -33.18 13.91
N ALA A 41 -0.68 -32.95 13.29
CA ALA A 41 -1.99 -33.24 13.89
C ALA A 41 -2.24 -34.72 14.19
N THR A 42 -1.53 -35.64 13.51
CA THR A 42 -1.71 -37.09 13.65
C THR A 42 -0.70 -37.74 14.60
N GLN A 43 0.38 -37.04 14.94
CA GLN A 43 1.42 -37.55 15.84
C GLN A 43 0.94 -37.58 17.29
N SER A 44 1.40 -38.55 18.07
CA SER A 44 1.20 -38.59 19.51
C SER A 44 2.45 -38.10 20.24
N PHE A 45 2.33 -37.71 21.51
CA PHE A 45 3.50 -37.38 22.32
C PHE A 45 4.49 -38.56 22.45
N GLN A 46 3.99 -39.80 22.47
CA GLN A 46 4.82 -41.01 22.45
C GLN A 46 5.63 -41.18 21.15
N SER A 47 5.08 -40.75 20.00
CA SER A 47 5.83 -40.76 18.73
C SER A 47 6.79 -39.57 18.60
N LEU A 48 6.46 -38.45 19.23
CA LEU A 48 7.23 -37.20 19.16
C LEU A 48 8.47 -37.24 20.06
N TYR A 49 8.30 -37.72 21.29
CA TYR A 49 9.32 -37.65 22.33
C TYR A 49 10.65 -38.34 21.95
N PRO A 50 10.68 -39.55 21.36
CA PRO A 50 11.94 -40.19 20.96
C PRO A 50 12.74 -39.37 19.96
N VAL A 51 12.08 -38.74 18.99
CA VAL A 51 12.73 -37.89 17.97
C VAL A 51 13.34 -36.63 18.60
N CYS A 52 12.61 -36.02 19.53
CA CYS A 52 13.10 -34.84 20.22
C CYS A 52 14.18 -35.17 21.27
N GLN A 53 14.08 -36.33 21.90
CA GLN A 53 15.07 -36.83 22.86
C GLN A 53 16.38 -37.18 22.16
N GLU A 54 16.34 -37.82 20.99
CA GLU A 54 17.52 -38.02 20.14
C GLU A 54 18.22 -36.69 19.85
N GLY A 55 17.46 -35.68 19.38
CA GLY A 55 18.02 -34.34 19.13
C GLY A 55 18.59 -33.66 20.38
N PHE A 56 17.97 -33.86 21.54
CA PHE A 56 18.49 -33.36 22.82
C PHE A 56 19.78 -34.09 23.26
N GLU A 57 19.87 -35.40 23.05
CA GLU A 57 21.07 -36.19 23.35
C GLU A 57 22.26 -35.79 22.48
N GLU A 58 22.01 -35.58 21.18
CA GLU A 58 23.01 -34.99 20.27
C GLU A 58 23.46 -33.61 20.76
N LEU A 59 22.53 -32.77 21.25
CA LEU A 59 22.84 -31.45 21.79
C LEU A 59 23.65 -31.52 23.10
N CYS A 60 23.41 -32.52 23.95
CA CYS A 60 24.20 -32.79 25.15
C CYS A 60 25.61 -33.28 24.83
N GLY A 61 25.77 -34.06 23.75
CA GLY A 61 27.07 -34.46 23.22
C GLY A 61 27.89 -33.27 22.70
N LEU A 62 27.23 -32.23 22.20
CA LEU A 62 27.86 -30.99 21.73
C LEU A 62 28.16 -29.99 22.86
N ASP A 63 27.32 -29.93 23.90
CA ASP A 63 27.52 -29.06 25.05
C ASP A 63 26.97 -29.70 26.33
N SER A 64 27.88 -30.02 27.26
CA SER A 64 27.57 -30.67 28.53
C SER A 64 26.65 -29.85 29.44
N ARG A 65 26.52 -28.53 29.21
CA ARG A 65 25.60 -27.66 29.96
C ARG A 65 24.13 -28.00 29.75
N PHE A 66 23.78 -28.80 28.74
CA PHE A 66 22.41 -29.27 28.54
C PHE A 66 22.04 -30.48 29.41
N ALA A 67 23.01 -31.22 29.95
CA ALA A 67 22.77 -32.44 30.73
C ALA A 67 21.79 -32.27 31.93
N PRO A 68 21.77 -31.14 32.67
CA PRO A 68 20.81 -30.94 33.77
C PRO A 68 19.34 -30.94 33.32
N PHE A 69 19.06 -30.64 32.04
CA PHE A 69 17.69 -30.63 31.52
C PHE A 69 17.16 -32.04 31.21
N ARG A 70 18.03 -33.07 31.18
CA ARG A 70 17.65 -34.47 30.96
C ARG A 70 16.71 -34.99 32.05
N ALA A 71 17.02 -34.68 33.31
CA ALA A 71 16.22 -35.11 34.46
C ALA A 71 14.96 -34.26 34.68
N THR A 72 14.77 -33.19 33.91
CA THR A 72 13.63 -32.27 34.06
C THR A 72 12.80 -32.22 32.77
N LEU A 73 13.12 -31.30 31.86
CA LEU A 73 12.36 -31.02 30.64
C LEU A 73 12.30 -32.18 29.65
N PHE A 74 13.34 -33.02 29.63
CA PHE A 74 13.46 -34.17 28.72
C PHE A 74 13.43 -35.51 29.48
N SER A 75 12.77 -35.56 30.64
CA SER A 75 12.54 -36.81 31.38
C SER A 75 11.36 -37.60 30.79
N GLU A 76 11.29 -38.92 31.01
CA GLU A 76 10.13 -39.70 30.57
C GLU A 76 8.82 -39.22 31.22
N GLN A 77 8.90 -38.70 32.45
CA GLN A 77 7.78 -38.11 33.18
C GLN A 77 7.17 -36.89 32.46
N SER A 78 7.99 -36.12 31.74
CA SER A 78 7.55 -34.93 30.99
C SER A 78 6.50 -35.24 29.91
N GLN A 79 6.44 -36.48 29.42
CA GLN A 79 5.42 -36.93 28.47
C GLN A 79 4.01 -36.92 29.06
N SER A 80 3.90 -37.15 30.38
CA SER A 80 2.65 -37.17 31.13
C SER A 80 2.34 -35.87 31.87
N GLU A 81 3.33 -35.01 32.11
CA GLU A 81 3.15 -33.74 32.84
C GLU A 81 2.33 -32.72 32.05
N GLU A 82 1.09 -32.50 32.46
CA GLU A 82 0.21 -31.52 31.82
C GLU A 82 0.18 -30.21 32.62
N ARG A 83 0.54 -29.11 31.96
CA ARG A 83 0.70 -27.79 32.58
C ARG A 83 -0.56 -27.28 33.30
N THR A 84 -1.74 -27.69 32.83
CA THR A 84 -3.04 -27.33 33.41
C THR A 84 -3.35 -28.05 34.72
N GLN A 85 -2.58 -29.09 35.05
CA GLN A 85 -2.73 -29.88 36.28
C GLN A 85 -1.69 -29.48 37.35
N LEU A 86 -0.73 -28.61 37.00
CA LEU A 86 0.29 -28.10 37.92
C LEU A 86 -0.22 -26.91 38.71
N THR A 87 0.26 -26.77 39.95
CA THR A 87 0.04 -25.57 40.77
C THR A 87 0.70 -24.34 40.14
N GLU A 88 0.32 -23.15 40.58
CA GLU A 88 0.91 -21.90 40.07
C GLU A 88 2.41 -21.80 40.37
N ALA A 89 2.86 -22.25 41.54
CA ALA A 89 4.27 -22.28 41.92
C ALA A 89 5.11 -23.24 41.05
N GLU A 90 4.59 -24.44 40.77
CA GLU A 90 5.25 -25.42 39.90
C GLU A 90 5.34 -24.91 38.45
N ASN A 91 4.31 -24.20 37.99
CA ASN A 91 4.28 -23.56 36.69
C ASN A 91 5.36 -22.49 36.52
N VAL A 92 5.65 -21.72 37.57
CA VAL A 92 6.72 -20.70 37.56
C VAL A 92 8.10 -21.35 37.53
N GLU A 93 8.31 -22.44 38.27
CA GLU A 93 9.58 -23.15 38.24
C GLU A 93 9.83 -23.85 36.90
N LEU A 94 8.77 -24.40 36.29
CA LEU A 94 8.85 -24.95 34.93
C LEU A 94 9.22 -23.87 33.92
N ASP A 95 8.63 -22.66 34.01
CA ASP A 95 8.99 -21.53 33.16
C ASP A 95 10.46 -21.13 33.29
N ARG A 96 10.98 -21.10 34.52
CA ARG A 96 12.39 -20.79 34.79
C ARG A 96 13.32 -21.79 34.10
N LYS A 97 12.98 -23.08 34.15
CA LYS A 97 13.74 -24.15 33.50
C LYS A 97 13.69 -24.04 31.97
N VAL A 98 12.51 -23.77 31.42
CA VAL A 98 12.33 -23.57 29.96
C VAL A 98 13.11 -22.35 29.48
N GLU A 99 13.07 -21.23 30.21
CA GLU A 99 13.82 -20.02 29.86
C GLU A 99 15.34 -20.25 29.92
N ALA A 100 15.82 -20.96 30.93
CA ALA A 100 17.24 -21.33 31.04
C ALA A 100 17.70 -22.21 29.86
N PHE A 101 16.89 -23.20 29.48
CA PHE A 101 17.20 -24.06 28.31
C PHE A 101 17.25 -23.24 27.02
N LEU A 102 16.26 -22.37 26.79
CA LEU A 102 16.17 -21.60 25.55
C LEU A 102 17.27 -20.54 25.42
N ARG A 103 17.69 -19.90 26.52
CA ARG A 103 18.87 -19.02 26.52
C ARG A 103 20.14 -19.77 26.13
N LEU A 104 20.29 -21.00 26.61
CA LEU A 104 21.45 -21.83 26.28
C LEU A 104 21.40 -22.34 24.82
N ALA A 105 20.21 -22.73 24.35
CA ALA A 105 19.95 -23.19 22.99
C ALA A 105 20.03 -22.07 21.94
N GLY A 106 19.89 -20.79 22.34
CA GLY A 106 19.95 -19.64 21.44
C GLY A 106 21.19 -19.59 20.55
N SER A 107 22.37 -19.91 21.11
CA SER A 107 23.64 -19.97 20.36
C SER A 107 23.73 -21.12 19.34
N ARG A 108 22.81 -22.08 19.40
CA ARG A 108 22.84 -23.35 18.63
C ARG A 108 21.56 -23.60 17.82
N LEU A 109 20.69 -22.60 17.69
CA LEU A 109 19.45 -22.63 16.91
C LEU A 109 19.64 -23.02 15.43
N ARG A 110 20.88 -22.94 14.91
CA ARG A 110 21.24 -23.35 13.54
C ARG A 110 21.39 -24.87 13.38
N LEU A 111 21.44 -25.64 14.46
CA LEU A 111 21.65 -27.08 14.44
C LEU A 111 20.30 -27.80 14.55
N MET A 112 20.06 -28.78 13.69
CA MET A 112 18.85 -29.62 13.73
C MET A 112 18.60 -30.29 15.12
N PRO A 113 19.64 -30.74 15.85
CA PRO A 113 19.51 -31.15 17.26
C PRO A 113 18.80 -30.14 18.17
N ALA A 114 19.13 -28.85 18.05
CA ALA A 114 18.50 -27.80 18.84
C ALA A 114 17.05 -27.57 18.43
N ILE A 115 16.75 -27.64 17.12
CA ILE A 115 15.38 -27.50 16.59
C ILE A 115 14.49 -28.66 17.07
N LYS A 116 14.97 -29.91 16.99
CA LYS A 116 14.31 -31.10 17.55
C LYS A 116 14.02 -30.95 19.05
N ALA A 117 14.97 -30.42 19.82
CA ALA A 117 14.79 -30.22 21.25
C ALA A 117 13.77 -29.11 21.57
N ILE A 118 13.77 -28.01 20.82
CA ILE A 118 12.83 -26.88 20.99
C ILE A 118 11.41 -27.26 20.57
N GLU A 119 11.27 -28.11 19.56
CA GLU A 119 10.00 -28.66 19.09
C GLU A 119 9.23 -29.37 20.22
N TRP A 120 9.91 -30.13 21.07
CA TRP A 120 9.32 -30.72 22.27
C TRP A 120 8.75 -29.65 23.20
N LEU A 121 9.51 -28.58 23.44
CA LEU A 121 9.10 -27.52 24.35
C LEU A 121 7.88 -26.75 23.85
N ILE A 122 7.80 -26.50 22.54
CA ILE A 122 6.68 -25.79 21.93
C ILE A 122 5.41 -26.66 21.96
N ARG A 123 5.50 -27.94 21.58
CA ARG A 123 4.33 -28.81 21.49
C ARG A 123 3.84 -29.29 22.86
N ARG A 124 4.75 -29.43 23.84
CA ARG A 124 4.39 -29.85 25.20
C ARG A 124 4.08 -28.68 26.12
N PHE A 125 4.92 -27.65 26.15
CA PHE A 125 4.83 -26.54 27.12
C PHE A 125 4.26 -25.23 26.52
N ARG A 126 3.90 -25.22 25.23
CA ARG A 126 3.05 -24.24 24.52
C ARG A 126 3.53 -22.78 24.56
N SER A 127 2.88 -21.93 25.34
CA SER A 127 2.82 -20.48 25.11
C SER A 127 3.96 -19.67 25.72
N ARG A 128 4.57 -20.14 26.83
CA ARG A 128 5.65 -19.41 27.52
C ARG A 128 7.05 -19.79 27.04
N ALA A 129 7.23 -20.99 26.49
CA ALA A 129 8.45 -21.37 25.76
C ALA A 129 8.72 -20.42 24.59
N ALA A 130 7.68 -20.05 23.83
CA ALA A 130 7.80 -19.08 22.74
C ALA A 130 8.22 -17.68 23.22
N LYS A 131 7.72 -17.22 24.38
CA LYS A 131 8.11 -15.93 25.00
C LYS A 131 9.58 -15.92 25.44
N ALA A 132 10.06 -17.02 26.01
CA ALA A 132 11.45 -17.17 26.40
C ALA A 132 12.40 -17.28 25.19
N LEU A 133 11.93 -17.87 24.08
CA LEU A 133 12.68 -17.95 22.82
C LEU A 133 12.97 -16.55 22.26
N LEU A 134 11.97 -15.67 22.25
CA LEU A 134 12.09 -14.27 21.81
C LEU A 134 13.15 -13.49 22.61
N LYS A 135 13.19 -13.70 23.93
CA LYS A 135 14.15 -13.06 24.84
C LYS A 135 15.57 -13.64 24.69
N ALA A 136 15.69 -14.93 24.40
CA ALA A 136 16.98 -15.55 24.11
C ALA A 136 17.57 -15.05 22.78
N THR A 137 16.73 -14.83 21.76
CA THR A 137 17.17 -14.30 20.45
C THR A 137 17.48 -12.81 20.47
N SER A 138 16.83 -12.01 21.33
CA SER A 138 17.12 -10.57 21.47
C SER A 138 18.36 -10.26 22.33
N ILE A 139 18.80 -11.18 23.20
CA ILE A 139 20.01 -11.03 24.04
C ILE A 139 21.29 -11.45 23.29
N GLY A 140 21.18 -12.14 22.15
CA GLY A 140 22.28 -12.36 21.22
C GLY A 140 22.61 -11.08 20.45
N ARG A 141 23.58 -10.31 20.95
CA ARG A 141 23.98 -8.95 20.49
C ARG A 141 24.19 -8.83 18.98
N GLU A 142 23.83 -7.63 18.50
CA GLU A 142 24.37 -6.91 17.33
C GLU A 142 24.41 -7.67 15.99
N TRP A 143 23.38 -7.45 15.18
CA TRP A 143 23.54 -7.48 13.73
C TRP A 143 24.36 -6.25 13.32
N ARG A 144 25.70 -6.34 13.38
CA ARG A 144 26.58 -5.35 12.72
C ARG A 144 26.67 -5.69 11.24
N VAL A 145 26.11 -4.80 10.43
CA VAL A 145 26.37 -4.70 9.00
C VAL A 145 27.61 -3.83 8.86
N ASP A 146 28.76 -4.44 8.54
CA ASP A 146 29.95 -3.66 8.19
C ASP A 146 29.94 -3.33 6.69
N ALA A 147 30.57 -2.20 6.36
CA ALA A 147 30.42 -1.38 5.14
C ALA A 147 30.66 -2.04 3.76
N ASN A 148 30.92 -3.35 3.68
CA ASN A 148 31.23 -4.03 2.40
C ASN A 148 30.32 -5.23 2.06
N GLY A 149 29.18 -5.40 2.74
CA GLY A 149 28.07 -6.20 2.20
C GLY A 149 28.36 -7.67 1.85
N LEU A 150 29.34 -8.32 2.50
CA LEU A 150 29.65 -9.74 2.28
C LEU A 150 29.36 -10.56 3.54
N CYS A 151 28.21 -11.24 3.57
CA CYS A 151 27.98 -12.38 4.47
C CYS A 151 28.32 -13.68 3.73
N LEU A 152 29.58 -14.12 3.79
CA LEU A 152 29.99 -15.46 3.35
C LEU A 152 30.15 -16.39 4.57
N ALA A 153 29.12 -17.19 4.82
CA ALA A 153 29.21 -18.55 5.34
C ALA A 153 27.86 -19.24 5.07
N MET A 154 27.73 -19.75 3.85
CA MET A 154 26.61 -20.54 3.35
C MET A 154 26.67 -21.95 3.95
N ILE A 155 25.59 -22.37 4.62
CA ILE A 155 24.90 -23.67 4.56
C ILE A 155 23.51 -23.46 5.24
N ASP A 156 22.45 -23.59 4.43
CA ASP A 156 20.98 -23.48 4.64
C ASP A 156 20.38 -22.28 5.41
N ARG A 157 20.39 -21.11 4.75
CA ARG A 157 19.60 -19.93 5.16
C ARG A 157 18.08 -20.15 5.09
N ALA A 158 17.57 -21.04 4.25
CA ALA A 158 16.13 -21.11 3.99
C ALA A 158 15.33 -21.74 5.12
N ALA A 159 15.79 -22.87 5.66
CA ALA A 159 15.08 -23.59 6.71
C ALA A 159 15.05 -22.80 8.03
N ALA A 160 16.19 -22.20 8.43
CA ALA A 160 16.27 -21.41 9.66
C ALA A 160 15.41 -20.14 9.59
N THR A 161 15.42 -19.44 8.45
CA THR A 161 14.60 -18.23 8.23
C THR A 161 13.11 -18.57 8.21
N SER A 162 12.74 -19.70 7.57
CA SER A 162 11.37 -20.20 7.58
C SER A 162 10.92 -20.55 9.00
N VAL A 163 11.71 -21.31 9.77
CA VAL A 163 11.37 -21.69 11.16
C VAL A 163 11.20 -20.46 12.07
N LEU A 164 12.10 -19.47 11.97
CA LEU A 164 11.99 -18.23 12.75
C LEU A 164 10.73 -17.43 12.37
N PHE A 165 10.46 -17.32 11.08
CA PHE A 165 9.29 -16.60 10.57
C PHE A 165 7.98 -17.31 10.95
N LYS A 166 7.92 -18.65 10.84
CA LYS A 166 6.79 -19.48 11.29
C LYS A 166 6.54 -19.29 12.79
N ALA A 167 7.58 -19.19 13.61
CA ALA A 167 7.46 -18.89 15.03
C ALA A 167 6.93 -17.47 15.30
N LEU A 168 7.38 -16.46 14.54
CA LEU A 168 6.90 -15.08 14.64
C LEU A 168 5.43 -14.93 14.23
N LEU A 169 5.00 -15.60 13.15
CA LEU A 169 3.59 -15.66 12.75
C LEU A 169 2.71 -16.30 13.83
N LEU A 170 3.14 -17.45 14.37
CA LEU A 170 2.43 -18.14 15.45
C LEU A 170 2.30 -17.28 16.71
N LEU A 171 3.29 -16.43 17.00
CA LEU A 171 3.24 -15.43 18.07
C LEU A 171 2.24 -14.31 17.75
N GLY A 172 2.27 -13.76 16.53
CA GLY A 172 1.30 -12.78 16.04
C GLY A 172 -0.16 -13.19 16.25
N THR A 173 -0.48 -14.47 16.01
CA THR A 173 -1.84 -15.01 16.18
C THR A 173 -2.32 -15.16 17.62
N ASN A 174 -1.39 -15.36 18.56
CA ASN A 174 -1.72 -15.64 19.95
C ASN A 174 -1.60 -14.40 20.86
N LEU A 175 -1.19 -13.26 20.30
CA LEU A 175 -1.18 -11.97 20.99
C LEU A 175 -2.62 -11.45 21.14
N SER A 176 -3.33 -11.87 22.19
CA SER A 176 -4.63 -11.31 22.56
C SER A 176 -4.47 -9.91 23.17
N GLU A 177 -5.55 -9.12 23.18
CA GLU A 177 -5.63 -7.81 23.87
C GLU A 177 -5.36 -7.90 25.37
N GLU A 178 -5.39 -9.10 25.96
CA GLU A 178 -5.05 -9.32 27.38
C GLU A 178 -3.54 -9.35 27.63
N VAL A 179 -2.72 -9.56 26.59
CA VAL A 179 -1.27 -9.77 26.69
C VAL A 179 -0.47 -8.52 26.31
N ASP A 180 -1.05 -7.64 25.49
CA ASP A 180 -0.47 -6.37 25.05
C ASP A 180 -1.54 -5.27 25.11
N ALA A 181 -1.71 -4.66 26.29
CA ALA A 181 -2.67 -3.59 26.50
C ALA A 181 -2.28 -2.29 25.76
N SER A 182 -1.00 -2.10 25.43
CA SER A 182 -0.49 -0.93 24.72
C SER A 182 -0.39 -1.13 23.20
N GLY A 183 -0.48 -2.36 22.70
CA GLY A 183 -0.44 -2.70 21.27
C GLY A 183 0.91 -2.42 20.60
N SER A 184 1.93 -2.01 21.37
CA SER A 184 3.23 -1.60 20.84
C SER A 184 4.02 -2.78 20.28
N VAL A 185 3.95 -3.93 20.96
CA VAL A 185 4.65 -5.14 20.53
C VAL A 185 3.97 -5.72 19.30
N ARG A 186 2.64 -5.65 19.24
CA ARG A 186 1.88 -6.05 18.05
C ARG A 186 2.22 -5.17 16.83
N LYS A 187 2.40 -3.86 17.04
CA LYS A 187 2.78 -2.90 16.00
C LYS A 187 4.16 -3.20 15.42
N GLU A 188 5.19 -3.31 16.26
CA GLU A 188 6.56 -3.60 15.81
C GLU A 188 6.67 -4.95 15.12
N LEU A 189 6.01 -5.97 15.67
CA LEU A 189 5.99 -7.31 15.09
C LEU A 189 5.25 -7.33 13.75
N GLY A 190 4.14 -6.59 13.64
CA GLY A 190 3.37 -6.44 12.41
C GLY A 190 4.13 -5.72 11.31
N THR A 191 4.77 -4.59 11.63
CA THR A 191 5.60 -3.85 10.65
C THR A 191 6.79 -4.66 10.19
N MET A 192 7.44 -5.38 11.11
CA MET A 192 8.57 -6.25 10.78
C MET A 192 8.14 -7.42 9.90
N LEU A 193 7.01 -8.06 10.18
CA LEU A 193 6.46 -9.15 9.34
C LEU A 193 6.11 -8.68 7.93
N VAL A 194 5.50 -7.49 7.80
CA VAL A 194 5.15 -6.91 6.50
C VAL A 194 6.39 -6.55 5.71
N GLN A 195 7.36 -5.87 6.33
CA GLN A 195 8.64 -5.52 5.69
C GLN A 195 9.39 -6.76 5.21
N LEU A 196 9.52 -7.77 6.06
CA LEU A 196 10.18 -9.03 5.72
C LEU A 196 9.44 -9.82 4.62
N SER A 197 8.12 -9.68 4.51
CA SER A 197 7.33 -10.32 3.44
C SER A 197 7.37 -9.59 2.11
N GLN A 198 7.70 -8.29 2.11
CA GLN A 198 7.74 -7.43 0.92
C GLN A 198 9.15 -7.27 0.34
N ASP A 199 10.17 -7.86 0.97
CA ASP A 199 11.54 -7.81 0.49
C ASP A 199 11.68 -8.59 -0.83
N PRO A 200 12.20 -7.98 -1.92
CA PRO A 200 12.24 -8.56 -3.27
C PRO A 200 13.36 -9.61 -3.46
N GLY A 201 13.86 -10.22 -2.39
CA GLY A 201 14.96 -11.19 -2.42
C GLY A 201 14.52 -12.62 -2.08
N GLU A 202 15.45 -13.59 -2.15
CA GLU A 202 15.21 -15.02 -1.84
C GLU A 202 14.56 -15.23 -0.45
N CYS A 203 14.87 -14.36 0.52
CA CYS A 203 14.25 -14.38 1.84
C CYS A 203 12.74 -14.10 1.79
N GLY A 204 12.29 -13.18 0.94
CA GLY A 204 10.87 -12.87 0.73
C GLY A 204 10.12 -14.05 0.13
N ASP A 205 10.72 -14.74 -0.86
CA ASP A 205 10.14 -15.96 -1.46
C ASP A 205 10.02 -17.11 -0.44
N ILE A 206 11.06 -17.32 0.37
CA ILE A 206 11.05 -18.32 1.45
C ILE A 206 9.98 -17.99 2.50
N ILE A 207 9.82 -16.71 2.82
CA ILE A 207 8.81 -16.21 3.75
C ILE A 207 7.41 -16.36 3.18
N GLN A 208 7.20 -16.04 1.91
CA GLN A 208 5.92 -16.20 1.24
C GLN A 208 5.52 -17.67 1.13
N ASN A 209 6.47 -18.56 0.86
CA ASN A 209 6.26 -20.00 0.92
C ASN A 209 5.94 -20.47 2.36
N ALA A 210 6.59 -19.91 3.37
CA ALA A 210 6.29 -20.21 4.77
C ALA A 210 4.89 -19.72 5.21
N ILE A 211 4.40 -18.61 4.65
CA ILE A 211 3.04 -18.10 4.86
C ILE A 211 2.02 -19.06 4.22
N THR A 212 2.28 -19.51 2.99
CA THR A 212 1.41 -20.47 2.31
C THR A 212 1.39 -21.84 3.00
N ASP A 213 2.51 -22.29 3.57
CA ASP A 213 2.61 -23.55 4.31
C ASP A 213 1.76 -23.56 5.60
N ILE A 214 1.63 -22.40 6.27
CA ILE A 214 0.85 -22.27 7.50
C ILE A 214 -0.64 -22.04 7.21
N ASP A 215 -1.01 -21.77 5.95
CA ASP A 215 -2.35 -21.33 5.55
C ASP A 215 -2.77 -20.07 6.35
N PHE A 216 -1.86 -19.11 6.43
CA PHE A 216 -2.04 -17.90 7.24
C PHE A 216 -2.57 -16.72 6.42
N ASP A 217 -3.70 -16.15 6.81
CA ASP A 217 -4.28 -14.98 6.13
C ASP A 217 -3.60 -13.68 6.59
N MET A 218 -2.48 -13.36 5.94
CA MET A 218 -1.69 -12.13 6.18
C MET A 218 -2.56 -10.87 6.10
N ASP A 219 -3.52 -10.84 5.19
CA ASP A 219 -4.40 -9.67 5.01
C ASP A 219 -5.30 -9.44 6.23
N GLN A 220 -5.73 -10.50 6.93
CA GLN A 220 -6.48 -10.36 8.19
C GLN A 220 -5.61 -9.81 9.31
N LEU A 221 -4.33 -10.21 9.35
CA LEU A 221 -3.39 -9.70 10.35
C LEU A 221 -3.10 -8.21 10.11
N GLU A 222 -2.80 -7.82 8.86
CA GLU A 222 -2.59 -6.43 8.47
C GLU A 222 -3.81 -5.57 8.81
N MET A 223 -5.02 -6.07 8.53
CA MET A 223 -6.25 -5.37 8.84
C MET A 223 -6.47 -5.22 10.36
N ARG A 224 -6.18 -6.25 11.17
CA ARG A 224 -6.23 -6.15 12.64
C ARG A 224 -5.22 -5.14 13.17
N LEU A 225 -4.03 -5.10 12.57
CA LEU A 225 -2.97 -4.16 12.93
C LEU A 225 -3.35 -2.72 12.56
N ASP A 226 -3.83 -2.48 11.35
CA ASP A 226 -4.23 -1.13 10.90
C ASP A 226 -5.44 -0.61 11.69
N LEU A 227 -6.35 -1.49 12.11
CA LEU A 227 -7.42 -1.13 13.05
C LEU A 227 -6.89 -0.73 14.43
N SER A 228 -5.97 -1.50 15.00
CA SER A 228 -5.33 -1.13 16.29
C SER A 228 -4.55 0.19 16.17
N LEU A 229 -3.91 0.45 15.03
CA LEU A 229 -3.22 1.72 14.77
C LEU A 229 -4.18 2.92 14.69
N ARG A 230 -5.33 2.76 14.03
CA ARG A 230 -6.33 3.82 13.91
C ARG A 230 -6.98 4.16 15.25
N GLN A 231 -7.29 3.14 16.06
CA GLN A 231 -7.81 3.32 17.42
C GLN A 231 -6.84 4.09 18.32
N ASN A 232 -5.53 3.79 18.23
CA ASN A 232 -4.51 4.48 19.03
C ASN A 232 -4.27 5.93 18.60
N LYS A 233 -4.56 6.30 17.34
CA LYS A 233 -4.38 7.67 16.85
C LYS A 233 -5.51 8.64 17.26
N MET A 234 -6.60 8.11 17.80
CA MET A 234 -7.76 8.88 18.29
C MET A 234 -7.69 9.24 19.77
N LEU A 235 -6.66 8.78 20.50
CA LEU A 235 -6.38 9.26 21.85
C LEU A 235 -5.57 10.57 21.73
N PRO A 236 -6.04 11.71 22.29
CA PRO A 236 -5.22 12.90 22.39
C PRO A 236 -3.95 12.56 23.18
N ALA A 237 -2.78 12.99 22.69
CA ALA A 237 -1.57 12.94 23.49
C ALA A 237 -1.81 13.81 24.75
N PRO A 238 -1.65 13.29 25.97
CA PRO A 238 -1.70 14.15 27.14
C PRO A 238 -0.51 15.11 27.08
N GLU A 239 -0.81 16.41 27.13
CA GLU A 239 0.20 17.44 27.34
C GLU A 239 0.93 17.14 28.66
N ASP A 240 2.27 17.14 28.60
CA ASP A 240 3.15 17.04 29.77
C ASP A 240 2.91 18.27 30.65
N ASP A 241 2.07 18.15 31.67
CA ASP A 241 2.22 18.92 32.91
C ASP A 241 1.44 18.34 34.09
N ALA A 242 2.10 18.39 35.25
CA ALA A 242 1.62 18.15 36.61
C ALA A 242 1.34 16.70 37.06
N MET A 243 2.25 16.26 37.94
CA MET A 243 2.09 15.23 38.97
C MET A 243 0.83 15.49 39.80
N GLU A 244 -0.18 14.61 39.74
CA GLU A 244 -1.05 14.30 40.88
C GLU A 244 -1.86 13.02 40.65
N THR A 245 -1.90 12.20 41.68
CA THR A 245 -2.56 10.90 41.75
C THR A 245 -4.08 11.01 41.62
N SER A 246 -4.65 10.47 40.54
CA SER A 246 -6.03 9.97 40.55
C SER A 246 -6.15 8.77 39.60
N GLU A 247 -6.79 7.70 40.08
CA GLU A 247 -7.12 6.53 39.27
C GLU A 247 -8.07 6.97 38.13
N ALA A 248 -7.52 7.09 36.91
CA ALA A 248 -8.34 7.33 35.74
C ALA A 248 -9.25 6.11 35.47
N PRO A 249 -10.54 6.32 35.17
CA PRO A 249 -11.47 5.21 34.91
C PRO A 249 -11.07 4.48 33.63
N VAL A 250 -11.00 3.15 33.71
CA VAL A 250 -10.83 2.26 32.55
C VAL A 250 -11.96 2.55 31.54
N PRO A 251 -11.66 2.98 30.29
CA PRO A 251 -12.71 3.24 29.31
C PRO A 251 -13.44 1.93 28.95
N VAL A 252 -14.76 1.96 29.09
CA VAL A 252 -15.66 0.84 28.77
C VAL A 252 -15.61 0.58 27.26
N LYS A 253 -15.21 -0.64 26.86
CA LYS A 253 -15.26 -1.10 25.46
C LYS A 253 -16.69 -1.04 24.94
N GLU A 254 -16.97 -0.16 23.98
CA GLU A 254 -18.27 -0.10 23.31
C GLU A 254 -18.47 -1.32 22.40
N THR A 255 -19.67 -1.91 22.44
CA THR A 255 -20.03 -3.06 21.62
C THR A 255 -20.31 -2.61 20.18
N LEU A 256 -19.92 -3.38 19.15
CA LEU A 256 -20.16 -3.07 17.73
C LEU A 256 -21.62 -2.71 17.40
N SER A 257 -22.57 -3.28 18.14
CA SER A 257 -24.00 -2.97 18.02
C SER A 257 -24.34 -1.54 18.46
N ASP A 258 -23.63 -0.99 19.44
CA ASP A 258 -23.87 0.35 19.99
C ASP A 258 -23.28 1.42 19.05
N GLU A 259 -22.14 1.13 18.42
CA GLU A 259 -21.54 1.98 17.38
C GLU A 259 -22.38 1.98 16.10
N LEU A 260 -22.93 0.83 15.69
CA LEU A 260 -23.84 0.75 14.56
C LEU A 260 -25.13 1.55 14.83
N ALA A 261 -25.63 1.54 16.07
CA ALA A 261 -26.77 2.37 16.49
C ALA A 261 -26.43 3.87 16.47
N LYS A 262 -25.23 4.27 16.93
CA LYS A 262 -24.75 5.66 16.85
C LYS A 262 -24.61 6.13 15.40
N VAL A 263 -24.01 5.32 14.53
CA VAL A 263 -23.87 5.64 13.10
C VAL A 263 -25.23 5.71 12.41
N SER A 264 -26.18 4.84 12.76
CA SER A 264 -27.53 4.89 12.19
C SER A 264 -28.29 6.19 12.52
N SER A 265 -27.90 6.90 13.58
CA SER A 265 -28.49 8.20 13.97
C SER A 265 -27.90 9.41 13.24
N LEU A 266 -26.77 9.24 12.54
CA LEU A 266 -26.10 10.28 11.76
C LEU A 266 -26.68 10.31 10.33
N SER A 267 -27.85 10.91 10.14
CA SER A 267 -28.55 10.87 8.85
C SER A 267 -27.89 11.67 7.72
N ASP A 268 -27.13 12.73 8.02
CA ASP A 268 -26.63 13.68 7.02
C ASP A 268 -25.17 14.09 7.27
N GLY A 269 -24.21 13.25 6.88
CA GLY A 269 -22.79 13.56 7.07
C GLY A 269 -21.81 12.92 6.08
N LEU A 270 -22.28 12.11 5.12
CA LEU A 270 -21.44 11.59 4.03
C LEU A 270 -21.52 12.52 2.83
N SER A 271 -20.37 12.88 2.26
CA SER A 271 -20.33 13.66 1.02
C SER A 271 -20.84 12.81 -0.14
N SER A 272 -21.84 13.32 -0.86
CA SER A 272 -22.33 12.69 -2.10
C SER A 272 -21.28 12.68 -3.21
N ASN A 273 -20.33 13.62 -3.19
CA ASN A 273 -19.36 13.83 -4.26
C ASN A 273 -18.01 13.15 -3.94
N LEU A 274 -17.13 12.97 -4.92
CA LEU A 274 -15.72 12.60 -4.74
C LEU A 274 -14.83 13.84 -4.55
N GLY A 275 -15.29 14.81 -3.75
CA GLY A 275 -14.51 16.01 -3.42
C GLY A 275 -13.40 15.76 -2.39
N ALA A 276 -12.58 16.78 -2.13
CA ALA A 276 -11.50 16.74 -1.14
C ALA A 276 -12.00 16.38 0.27
N ASP A 277 -13.20 16.83 0.62
CA ASP A 277 -13.85 16.53 1.90
C ASP A 277 -14.72 15.27 1.79
N ALA A 278 -14.52 14.34 2.72
CA ALA A 278 -15.27 13.08 2.79
C ALA A 278 -16.58 13.17 3.56
N GLY A 279 -16.83 14.32 4.18
CA GLY A 279 -17.90 14.51 5.16
C GLY A 279 -17.46 14.04 6.55
N GLU A 280 -17.99 14.70 7.58
CA GLU A 280 -17.61 14.48 8.98
C GLU A 280 -17.92 13.05 9.47
N ALA A 281 -18.90 12.37 8.84
CA ALA A 281 -19.26 11.00 9.17
C ALA A 281 -18.31 9.94 8.57
N PHE A 282 -17.47 10.29 7.59
CA PHE A 282 -16.65 9.29 6.88
C PHE A 282 -15.68 8.52 7.77
N PRO A 283 -14.92 9.15 8.70
CA PRO A 283 -14.01 8.42 9.58
C PRO A 283 -14.76 7.40 10.45
N ALA A 284 -15.86 7.81 11.09
CA ALA A 284 -16.67 6.95 11.95
C ALA A 284 -17.27 5.76 11.18
N VAL A 285 -17.87 6.02 10.01
CA VAL A 285 -18.45 4.96 9.17
C VAL A 285 -17.37 4.01 8.64
N SER A 286 -16.18 4.53 8.29
CA SER A 286 -15.06 3.71 7.81
C SER A 286 -14.48 2.80 8.90
N GLU A 287 -14.44 3.24 10.15
CA GLU A 287 -13.98 2.41 11.27
C GLU A 287 -14.97 1.27 11.56
N VAL A 288 -16.27 1.57 11.60
CA VAL A 288 -17.32 0.55 11.76
C VAL A 288 -17.25 -0.47 10.63
N PHE A 289 -17.03 -0.02 9.38
CA PHE A 289 -16.84 -0.93 8.25
C PHE A 289 -15.62 -1.84 8.43
N LEU A 290 -14.47 -1.30 8.83
CA LEU A 290 -13.27 -2.10 9.05
C LEU A 290 -13.45 -3.13 10.18
N ARG A 291 -14.11 -2.74 11.28
CA ARG A 291 -14.39 -3.69 12.38
C ARG A 291 -15.41 -4.76 11.98
N ALA A 292 -16.41 -4.41 11.18
CA ALA A 292 -17.41 -5.36 10.66
C ALA A 292 -16.78 -6.49 9.84
N ILE A 293 -15.65 -6.24 9.17
CA ILE A 293 -14.93 -7.27 8.40
C ILE A 293 -14.14 -8.23 9.32
N ILE A 294 -13.67 -7.76 10.48
CA ILE A 294 -12.87 -8.58 11.42
C ILE A 294 -13.74 -9.50 12.26
N ASP A 295 -15.02 -9.14 12.45
CA ASP A 295 -15.95 -9.88 13.28
C ASP A 295 -16.02 -11.36 12.85
N PRO A 296 -16.10 -12.32 13.79
CA PRO A 296 -16.27 -13.75 13.49
C PRO A 296 -17.49 -14.09 12.62
N THR A 297 -18.47 -13.18 12.48
CA THR A 297 -19.65 -13.33 11.61
C THR A 297 -19.77 -12.18 10.59
N PRO A 298 -18.82 -12.05 9.65
CA PRO A 298 -18.71 -10.87 8.80
C PRO A 298 -19.93 -10.69 7.90
N GLU A 299 -20.51 -11.77 7.37
CA GLU A 299 -21.64 -11.69 6.43
C GLU A 299 -22.88 -11.01 7.05
N LYS A 300 -23.27 -11.41 8.27
CA LYS A 300 -24.45 -10.84 8.95
C LYS A 300 -24.23 -9.39 9.37
N VAL A 301 -23.03 -9.06 9.83
CA VAL A 301 -22.70 -7.69 10.27
C VAL A 301 -22.55 -6.77 9.07
N LEU A 302 -22.00 -7.26 7.95
CA LEU A 302 -21.92 -6.51 6.69
C LEU A 302 -23.31 -6.27 6.08
N GLU A 303 -24.24 -7.23 6.17
CA GLU A 303 -25.63 -7.01 5.76
C GLU A 303 -26.32 -5.93 6.62
N GLN A 304 -26.07 -5.93 7.93
CA GLN A 304 -26.58 -4.90 8.84
C GLN A 304 -25.96 -3.53 8.53
N PHE A 305 -24.65 -3.47 8.26
CA PHE A 305 -23.98 -2.26 7.83
C PHE A 305 -24.52 -1.74 6.49
N ASP A 306 -24.75 -2.61 5.52
CA ASP A 306 -25.30 -2.25 4.20
C ASP A 306 -26.77 -1.78 4.27
N SER A 307 -27.48 -2.16 5.34
CA SER A 307 -28.83 -1.68 5.62
C SER A 307 -28.88 -0.29 6.28
N LEU A 308 -27.73 0.32 6.57
CA LEU A 308 -27.69 1.63 7.22
C LEU A 308 -28.29 2.73 6.33
N PRO A 309 -29.18 3.59 6.89
CA PRO A 309 -29.83 4.66 6.14
C PRO A 309 -28.82 5.71 5.63
N VAL A 310 -27.70 5.88 6.34
CA VAL A 310 -26.61 6.83 6.01
C VAL A 310 -25.98 6.53 4.65
N LEU A 311 -25.94 5.26 4.25
CA LEU A 311 -25.36 4.84 2.98
C LEU A 311 -26.35 5.02 1.81
N ALA A 312 -27.63 5.31 2.09
CA ALA A 312 -28.69 5.52 1.09
C ALA A 312 -28.72 4.44 -0.01
N ARG A 313 -28.62 3.15 0.39
CA ARG A 313 -28.49 1.99 -0.51
C ARG A 313 -29.51 1.98 -1.65
N GLU A 314 -30.77 2.31 -1.35
CA GLU A 314 -31.87 2.30 -2.34
C GLU A 314 -31.68 3.34 -3.44
N LYS A 315 -31.03 4.47 -3.14
CA LYS A 315 -30.78 5.56 -4.08
C LYS A 315 -29.41 5.50 -4.77
N ALA A 316 -28.63 4.43 -4.59
CA ALA A 316 -27.24 4.33 -5.07
C ALA A 316 -27.02 4.63 -6.58
N LEU A 317 -28.03 4.44 -7.43
CA LEU A 317 -27.97 4.77 -8.86
C LEU A 317 -28.40 6.22 -9.17
N SER A 318 -29.21 6.83 -8.30
CA SER A 318 -29.70 8.21 -8.45
C SER A 318 -28.82 9.23 -7.71
N GLU A 319 -28.27 8.84 -6.56
CA GLU A 319 -27.37 9.62 -5.72
C GLU A 319 -26.00 8.92 -5.63
N PRO A 320 -24.88 9.61 -5.90
CA PRO A 320 -23.57 8.97 -5.94
C PRO A 320 -22.98 8.57 -4.57
N THR A 321 -23.64 8.90 -3.45
CA THR A 321 -23.14 8.75 -2.07
C THR A 321 -22.69 7.33 -1.73
N TYR A 322 -23.46 6.31 -2.11
CA TYR A 322 -23.13 4.90 -1.80
C TYR A 322 -21.83 4.46 -2.50
N ILE A 323 -21.76 4.69 -3.81
CA ILE A 323 -20.62 4.24 -4.61
C ILE A 323 -19.40 5.13 -4.34
N SER A 324 -19.58 6.44 -4.10
CA SER A 324 -18.49 7.35 -3.77
C SER A 324 -17.83 7.01 -2.43
N PHE A 325 -18.60 6.55 -1.44
CA PHE A 325 -18.08 6.02 -0.18
C PHE A 325 -17.14 4.84 -0.39
N TYR A 326 -17.55 3.82 -1.15
CA TYR A 326 -16.71 2.65 -1.42
C TYR A 326 -15.51 2.96 -2.32
N VAL A 327 -15.66 3.86 -3.29
CA VAL A 327 -14.54 4.37 -4.10
C VAL A 327 -13.49 5.01 -3.21
N ARG A 328 -13.88 5.84 -2.23
CA ARG A 328 -12.95 6.45 -1.25
C ARG A 328 -12.22 5.38 -0.42
N ILE A 329 -12.85 4.25 -0.13
CA ILE A 329 -12.22 3.14 0.61
C ILE A 329 -11.20 2.40 -0.27
N TRP A 330 -11.58 1.92 -1.47
CA TRP A 330 -10.64 1.13 -2.27
C TRP A 330 -9.52 1.96 -2.92
N CYS A 331 -9.78 3.24 -3.19
CA CYS A 331 -8.77 4.18 -3.68
C CYS A 331 -7.96 4.86 -2.56
N GLY A 332 -8.28 4.60 -1.29
CA GLY A 332 -7.57 5.15 -0.14
C GLY A 332 -6.50 4.22 0.44
N ALA A 333 -5.79 4.72 1.45
CA ALA A 333 -4.81 3.97 2.24
C ALA A 333 -5.52 3.03 3.24
N PHE A 334 -6.22 2.02 2.73
CA PHE A 334 -6.91 0.99 3.51
C PHE A 334 -6.30 -0.41 3.24
N PRO A 335 -6.42 -1.36 4.20
CA PRO A 335 -5.93 -2.73 4.04
C PRO A 335 -6.53 -3.45 2.83
N ALA A 336 -5.78 -4.35 2.21
CA ALA A 336 -6.20 -5.05 1.00
C ALA A 336 -7.54 -5.78 1.14
N LEU A 337 -7.80 -6.40 2.31
CA LEU A 337 -9.07 -7.08 2.56
C LEU A 337 -10.28 -6.13 2.57
N ALA A 338 -10.10 -4.93 3.14
CA ALA A 338 -11.14 -3.91 3.16
C ALA A 338 -11.44 -3.37 1.76
N LYS A 339 -10.40 -3.17 0.94
CA LYS A 339 -10.54 -2.78 -0.46
C LYS A 339 -11.30 -3.84 -1.27
N ALA A 340 -10.94 -5.12 -1.11
CA ALA A 340 -11.60 -6.23 -1.78
C ALA A 340 -13.08 -6.36 -1.38
N LYS A 341 -13.39 -6.21 -0.08
CA LYS A 341 -14.77 -6.23 0.41
C LYS A 341 -15.59 -5.03 -0.05
N ALA A 342 -15.01 -3.83 -0.10
CA ALA A 342 -15.67 -2.65 -0.67
C ALA A 342 -16.08 -2.87 -2.14
N LEU A 343 -15.19 -3.44 -2.95
CA LEU A 343 -15.48 -3.79 -4.34
C LEU A 343 -16.60 -4.85 -4.45
N GLU A 344 -16.60 -5.84 -3.56
CA GLU A 344 -17.62 -6.88 -3.49
C GLU A 344 -19.01 -6.32 -3.10
N MET A 345 -19.09 -5.36 -2.18
CA MET A 345 -20.35 -4.71 -1.80
C MET A 345 -20.96 -3.95 -2.99
N VAL A 346 -20.16 -3.17 -3.72
CA VAL A 346 -20.62 -2.48 -4.94
C VAL A 346 -21.05 -3.47 -6.01
N LYS A 347 -20.29 -4.56 -6.20
CA LYS A 347 -20.64 -5.65 -7.14
C LYS A 347 -22.01 -6.24 -6.79
N ASN A 348 -22.24 -6.59 -5.53
CA ASN A 348 -23.49 -7.18 -5.08
C ASN A 348 -24.65 -6.20 -5.26
N ARG A 349 -24.44 -4.90 -4.98
CA ARG A 349 -25.46 -3.88 -5.23
C ARG A 349 -25.80 -3.76 -6.71
N LEU A 350 -24.80 -3.70 -7.60
CA LEU A 350 -25.03 -3.61 -9.04
C LEU A 350 -25.76 -4.84 -9.60
N LYS A 351 -25.46 -6.06 -9.11
CA LYS A 351 -26.20 -7.28 -9.50
C LYS A 351 -27.68 -7.24 -9.13
N THR A 352 -28.03 -6.57 -8.02
CA THR A 352 -29.44 -6.44 -7.60
C THR A 352 -30.22 -5.39 -8.39
N CYS A 353 -29.53 -4.48 -9.10
CA CYS A 353 -30.16 -3.42 -9.87
C CYS A 353 -30.29 -3.84 -11.36
N ASN A 354 -31.51 -3.84 -11.89
CA ASN A 354 -31.78 -4.16 -13.30
C ASN A 354 -31.83 -2.91 -14.22
N GLU A 355 -31.45 -1.74 -13.71
CA GLU A 355 -31.46 -0.50 -14.49
C GLU A 355 -30.24 -0.44 -15.43
N LYS A 356 -30.49 -0.20 -16.72
CA LYS A 356 -29.45 -0.06 -17.73
C LYS A 356 -28.91 1.37 -17.69
N LEU A 357 -27.85 1.58 -16.91
CA LEU A 357 -27.21 2.88 -16.69
C LEU A 357 -25.78 2.89 -17.22
N ASP A 358 -25.34 4.03 -17.73
CA ASP A 358 -23.95 4.21 -18.14
C ASP A 358 -23.08 4.56 -16.91
N LEU A 359 -22.30 3.57 -16.46
CA LEU A 359 -21.41 3.64 -15.29
C LEU A 359 -19.96 4.00 -15.66
N GLN A 360 -19.74 4.72 -16.78
CA GLN A 360 -18.41 5.07 -17.28
C GLN A 360 -17.49 5.76 -16.25
N ALA A 361 -18.05 6.49 -15.29
CA ALA A 361 -17.27 7.18 -14.25
C ALA A 361 -16.48 6.23 -13.34
N LEU A 362 -16.89 4.96 -13.22
CA LEU A 362 -16.20 3.96 -12.41
C LEU A 362 -14.98 3.35 -13.11
N ILE A 363 -14.91 3.41 -14.44
CA ILE A 363 -13.86 2.75 -15.23
C ILE A 363 -12.45 3.14 -14.74
N PRO A 364 -12.09 4.42 -14.53
CA PRO A 364 -10.74 4.79 -14.11
C PRO A 364 -10.41 4.34 -12.68
N TYR A 365 -11.41 4.28 -11.80
CA TYR A 365 -11.25 3.80 -10.43
C TYR A 365 -11.07 2.28 -10.37
N ILE A 366 -11.78 1.55 -11.24
CA ILE A 366 -11.60 0.10 -11.41
C ILE A 366 -10.21 -0.19 -12.00
N LEU A 367 -9.76 0.59 -13.00
CA LEU A 367 -8.41 0.47 -13.57
C LEU A 367 -7.32 0.76 -12.52
N ALA A 368 -7.54 1.73 -11.63
CA ALA A 368 -6.65 1.98 -10.50
C ALA A 368 -6.64 0.82 -9.50
N ALA A 369 -7.79 0.14 -9.27
CA ALA A 369 -7.87 -1.05 -8.43
C ALA A 369 -7.24 -2.29 -9.08
N LEU A 370 -7.33 -2.45 -10.41
CA LEU A 370 -6.63 -3.50 -11.16
C LEU A 370 -5.11 -3.33 -11.14
N SER A 371 -4.63 -2.11 -10.91
CA SER A 371 -3.20 -1.81 -10.75
C SER A 371 -2.70 -1.96 -9.30
N ASP A 372 -3.51 -2.51 -8.39
CA ASP A 372 -3.15 -2.69 -6.98
C ASP A 372 -2.19 -3.88 -6.78
N PRO A 373 -1.22 -3.81 -5.85
CA PRO A 373 -0.28 -4.91 -5.59
C PRO A 373 -0.96 -6.19 -5.06
N SER A 374 -2.10 -6.08 -4.38
CA SER A 374 -2.78 -7.26 -3.84
C SER A 374 -3.60 -8.00 -4.91
N LYS A 375 -3.33 -9.31 -5.09
CA LYS A 375 -4.07 -10.18 -6.01
C LYS A 375 -5.58 -10.25 -5.66
N LYS A 376 -5.94 -10.25 -4.36
CA LYS A 376 -7.33 -10.30 -3.91
C LYS A 376 -8.11 -9.06 -4.37
N VAL A 377 -7.49 -7.88 -4.31
CA VAL A 377 -8.09 -6.62 -4.80
C VAL A 377 -8.27 -6.65 -6.31
N ARG A 378 -7.27 -7.14 -7.06
CA ARG A 378 -7.36 -7.27 -8.52
C ARG A 378 -8.47 -8.24 -8.96
N GLN A 379 -8.63 -9.37 -8.26
CA GLN A 379 -9.72 -10.32 -8.50
C GLN A 379 -11.09 -9.68 -8.26
N ALA A 380 -11.26 -8.99 -7.12
CA ALA A 380 -12.51 -8.30 -6.80
C ALA A 380 -12.85 -7.18 -7.81
N ALA A 381 -11.83 -6.47 -8.31
CA ALA A 381 -11.98 -5.43 -9.33
C ALA A 381 -12.35 -6.01 -10.71
N ALA A 382 -11.76 -7.16 -11.08
CA ALA A 382 -12.12 -7.87 -12.31
C ALA A 382 -13.58 -8.35 -12.28
N ASP A 383 -14.00 -8.95 -11.17
CA ASP A 383 -15.39 -9.34 -10.95
C ASP A 383 -16.36 -8.16 -11.05
N LEU A 384 -16.00 -7.01 -10.47
CA LEU A 384 -16.80 -5.80 -10.54
C LEU A 384 -16.93 -5.31 -12.00
N LEU A 385 -15.84 -5.36 -12.77
CA LEU A 385 -15.87 -4.92 -14.17
C LEU A 385 -16.80 -5.78 -15.04
N ILE A 386 -16.86 -7.09 -14.79
CA ILE A 386 -17.78 -8.00 -15.47
C ILE A 386 -19.23 -7.61 -15.18
N VAL A 387 -19.56 -7.27 -13.93
CA VAL A 387 -20.90 -6.81 -13.56
C VAL A 387 -21.21 -5.44 -14.16
N VAL A 388 -20.21 -4.56 -14.25
CA VAL A 388 -20.37 -3.25 -14.90
C VAL A 388 -20.70 -3.44 -16.39
N ASP A 389 -20.06 -4.35 -17.12
CA ASP A 389 -20.42 -4.65 -18.52
C ASP A 389 -21.87 -5.11 -18.68
N GLN A 390 -22.35 -5.95 -17.75
CA GLN A 390 -23.74 -6.44 -17.75
C GLN A 390 -24.78 -5.32 -17.56
N ALA A 391 -24.41 -4.21 -16.91
CA ALA A 391 -25.26 -3.04 -16.75
C ALA A 391 -25.38 -2.20 -18.05
N TYR A 392 -24.42 -2.31 -18.99
CA TYR A 392 -24.51 -1.60 -20.26
C TYR A 392 -25.55 -2.22 -21.20
N PRO A 393 -26.31 -1.41 -21.96
CA PRO A 393 -27.26 -1.93 -22.93
C PRO A 393 -26.55 -2.75 -24.03
N SER A 394 -27.19 -3.85 -24.45
CA SER A 394 -26.66 -4.73 -25.51
C SER A 394 -26.64 -4.04 -26.88
N ASN A 395 -27.54 -3.07 -27.12
CA ASN A 395 -27.56 -2.25 -28.34
C ASN A 395 -27.19 -0.81 -27.99
N THR A 396 -25.96 -0.43 -28.32
CA THR A 396 -25.39 0.89 -27.99
C THR A 396 -25.61 1.93 -29.09
N LYS A 397 -26.14 1.54 -30.25
CA LYS A 397 -26.45 2.45 -31.36
C LYS A 397 -27.70 3.28 -31.01
N GLY A 398 -27.50 4.56 -30.69
CA GLY A 398 -28.58 5.51 -30.42
C GLY A 398 -29.13 5.50 -28.98
N SER A 399 -28.49 4.76 -28.07
CA SER A 399 -28.87 4.72 -26.65
C SER A 399 -28.41 6.00 -25.94
N GLY A 400 -29.30 6.99 -25.81
CA GLY A 400 -29.13 8.11 -24.86
C GLY A 400 -29.32 7.65 -23.42
N ALA A 401 -28.49 6.71 -22.96
CA ALA A 401 -28.52 6.26 -21.57
C ALA A 401 -28.07 7.40 -20.66
N ALA A 402 -28.74 7.56 -19.52
CA ALA A 402 -28.33 8.56 -18.53
C ALA A 402 -26.93 8.20 -18.01
N ILE A 403 -26.02 9.18 -18.01
CA ILE A 403 -24.67 9.02 -17.50
C ILE A 403 -24.72 9.18 -15.98
N TRP A 404 -24.28 8.15 -15.27
CA TRP A 404 -24.22 8.19 -13.81
C TRP A 404 -23.21 9.25 -13.34
N GLY A 405 -23.64 10.11 -12.41
CA GLY A 405 -22.76 11.04 -11.71
C GLY A 405 -22.28 12.25 -12.53
N GLU A 406 -22.81 12.52 -13.73
CA GLU A 406 -22.30 13.55 -14.64
C GLU A 406 -22.15 14.95 -14.00
N LYS A 407 -23.10 15.35 -13.15
CA LYS A 407 -23.13 16.67 -12.48
C LYS A 407 -22.82 16.60 -10.98
N SER A 408 -22.92 15.41 -10.38
CA SER A 408 -22.86 15.23 -8.94
C SER A 408 -21.59 14.54 -8.46
N LEU A 409 -20.77 13.95 -9.34
CA LEU A 409 -19.60 13.19 -8.90
C LEU A 409 -18.43 14.10 -8.50
N TYR A 410 -18.20 15.20 -9.22
CA TYR A 410 -17.16 16.17 -8.91
C TYR A 410 -17.75 17.58 -8.76
N PRO A 411 -17.39 18.34 -7.71
CA PRO A 411 -17.89 19.70 -7.53
C PRO A 411 -17.44 20.60 -8.70
N GLY A 412 -18.38 21.33 -9.30
CA GLY A 412 -18.09 22.42 -10.25
C GLY A 412 -17.80 22.02 -11.69
N THR A 413 -18.01 20.77 -12.11
CA THR A 413 -17.75 20.35 -13.51
C THR A 413 -19.02 20.02 -14.30
N GLN A 414 -19.17 20.68 -15.46
CA GLN A 414 -20.15 20.33 -16.50
C GLN A 414 -19.50 19.26 -17.38
N GLY A 415 -20.18 18.15 -17.67
CA GLY A 415 -19.69 16.90 -18.32
C GLY A 415 -19.05 16.97 -19.72
N ARG A 416 -18.18 17.94 -19.99
CA ARG A 416 -17.57 18.21 -21.31
C ARG A 416 -16.64 17.11 -21.85
N ASP A 417 -16.22 16.15 -21.02
CA ASP A 417 -15.21 15.14 -21.37
C ASP A 417 -15.70 13.68 -21.25
N ALA A 418 -17.01 13.46 -21.12
CA ALA A 418 -17.62 12.14 -20.99
C ALA A 418 -17.52 11.30 -22.28
N PHE A 419 -17.47 9.96 -22.18
CA PHE A 419 -17.65 9.12 -23.36
C PHE A 419 -19.08 9.23 -23.87
N SER A 420 -19.24 8.95 -25.17
CA SER A 420 -20.48 8.34 -25.65
C SER A 420 -20.60 6.92 -25.08
N THR A 421 -21.80 6.51 -24.67
CA THR A 421 -22.08 5.16 -24.14
C THR A 421 -21.58 4.04 -25.05
N GLU A 422 -21.60 4.24 -26.38
CA GLU A 422 -21.03 3.30 -27.35
C GLU A 422 -19.51 3.15 -27.22
N ALA A 423 -18.78 4.26 -27.04
CA ALA A 423 -17.34 4.25 -26.85
C ALA A 423 -16.94 3.59 -25.52
N ALA A 424 -17.66 3.86 -24.43
CA ALA A 424 -17.41 3.23 -23.14
C ALA A 424 -17.61 1.70 -23.19
N ALA A 425 -18.74 1.25 -23.74
CA ALA A 425 -19.00 -0.19 -23.92
C ALA A 425 -17.95 -0.85 -24.83
N LYS A 426 -17.48 -0.15 -25.87
CA LYS A 426 -16.44 -0.67 -26.76
C LYS A 426 -15.09 -0.79 -26.07
N VAL A 427 -14.72 0.15 -25.21
CA VAL A 427 -13.51 0.05 -24.37
C VAL A 427 -13.62 -1.15 -23.43
N ILE A 428 -14.75 -1.33 -22.75
CA ILE A 428 -14.93 -2.46 -21.82
C ILE A 428 -14.82 -3.80 -22.56
N ARG A 429 -15.61 -3.99 -23.63
CA ARG A 429 -15.74 -5.28 -24.32
C ARG A 429 -14.54 -5.66 -25.18
N THR A 430 -13.89 -4.68 -25.81
CA THR A 430 -12.80 -4.94 -26.77
C THR A 430 -11.43 -4.89 -26.11
N VAL A 431 -11.28 -4.11 -25.04
CA VAL A 431 -9.97 -3.90 -24.39
C VAL A 431 -9.92 -4.51 -23.01
N LEU A 432 -10.86 -4.17 -22.12
CA LEU A 432 -10.69 -4.51 -20.70
C LEU A 432 -11.07 -5.95 -20.37
N LEU A 433 -12.20 -6.46 -20.88
CA LEU A 433 -12.67 -7.82 -20.61
C LEU A 433 -11.70 -8.91 -21.08
N PRO A 434 -11.12 -8.85 -22.30
CA PRO A 434 -10.18 -9.87 -22.76
C PRO A 434 -8.90 -9.94 -21.94
N THR A 435 -8.48 -8.84 -21.32
CA THR A 435 -7.20 -8.73 -20.59
C THR A 435 -7.34 -8.89 -19.06
N LEU A 436 -8.51 -9.30 -18.58
CA LEU A 436 -8.80 -9.34 -17.13
C LEU A 436 -7.92 -10.34 -16.39
N GLU A 437 -7.65 -11.50 -16.99
CA GLU A 437 -6.86 -12.55 -16.37
C GLU A 437 -5.40 -12.11 -16.21
N GLU A 438 -4.84 -11.45 -17.23
CA GLU A 438 -3.50 -10.88 -17.19
C GLU A 438 -3.38 -9.75 -16.18
N CYS A 439 -4.40 -8.91 -16.03
CA CYS A 439 -4.48 -7.92 -14.95
C CYS A 439 -4.49 -8.56 -13.57
N VAL A 440 -5.22 -9.66 -13.37
CA VAL A 440 -5.23 -10.37 -12.09
C VAL A 440 -3.85 -10.95 -11.78
N ILE A 441 -3.16 -11.47 -12.79
CA ILE A 441 -1.82 -12.05 -12.65
C ILE A 441 -0.77 -10.97 -12.34
N HIS A 442 -0.72 -9.90 -13.13
CA HIS A 442 0.37 -8.91 -13.08
C HIS A 442 -0.12 -7.46 -12.97
N GLN A 443 0.29 -6.76 -11.90
CA GLN A 443 -0.13 -5.38 -11.61
C GLN A 443 0.22 -4.37 -12.72
N ASP A 444 1.35 -4.54 -13.40
CA ASP A 444 1.78 -3.59 -14.45
C ASP A 444 1.11 -3.81 -15.81
N HIS A 445 0.29 -4.86 -15.95
CA HIS A 445 -0.37 -5.15 -17.21
C HIS A 445 -1.33 -4.02 -17.62
N VAL A 446 -1.91 -3.29 -16.65
CA VAL A 446 -2.73 -2.09 -16.93
C VAL A 446 -1.96 -1.04 -17.73
N SER A 447 -0.65 -0.87 -17.48
CA SER A 447 0.15 0.07 -18.28
C SER A 447 0.36 -0.42 -19.73
N ALA A 448 0.43 -1.74 -19.93
CA ALA A 448 0.50 -2.33 -21.27
C ALA A 448 -0.84 -2.19 -22.02
N ILE A 449 -1.97 -2.31 -21.32
CA ILE A 449 -3.31 -2.05 -21.88
C ILE A 449 -3.41 -0.63 -22.42
N PHE A 450 -2.95 0.37 -21.66
CA PHE A 450 -2.96 1.75 -22.11
C PHE A 450 -2.07 1.94 -23.35
N GLU A 451 -0.90 1.31 -23.38
CA GLU A 451 0.02 1.38 -24.51
C GLU A 451 -0.57 0.76 -25.79
N SER A 452 -1.16 -0.43 -25.71
CA SER A 452 -1.76 -1.11 -26.87
C SER A 452 -3.04 -0.42 -27.37
N SER A 453 -3.87 0.04 -26.42
CA SER A 453 -5.21 0.56 -26.69
C SER A 453 -5.19 2.01 -27.16
N ILE A 454 -4.39 2.88 -26.53
CA ILE A 454 -4.34 4.31 -26.86
C ILE A 454 -3.22 4.60 -27.87
N GLY A 455 -2.07 3.93 -27.72
CA GLY A 455 -0.84 4.23 -28.45
C GLY A 455 -0.92 4.03 -29.96
N PRO A 456 0.21 4.21 -30.69
CA PRO A 456 0.29 3.86 -32.11
C PRO A 456 0.23 2.33 -32.27
N GLY A 457 -0.26 1.86 -33.41
CA GLY A 457 -0.33 0.42 -33.67
C GLY A 457 1.03 -0.09 -34.08
N LYS A 458 1.43 -1.26 -33.58
CA LYS A 458 2.49 -2.00 -34.25
C LYS A 458 1.93 -2.43 -35.62
N THR A 459 2.75 -2.23 -36.66
CA THR A 459 2.66 -2.70 -38.06
C THR A 459 1.31 -3.21 -38.60
N LYS A 460 0.90 -2.72 -39.78
CA LYS A 460 -0.40 -2.96 -40.45
C LYS A 460 -0.78 -4.43 -40.76
N ASP A 461 0.09 -5.41 -40.51
CA ASP A 461 -0.05 -6.80 -40.99
C ASP A 461 -0.26 -7.85 -39.88
N SER A 462 -0.57 -7.48 -38.63
CA SER A 462 -0.97 -8.47 -37.60
C SER A 462 -2.49 -8.66 -37.57
N GLU A 463 -2.95 -9.90 -37.34
CA GLU A 463 -4.37 -10.23 -37.12
C GLU A 463 -5.00 -9.41 -35.96
N GLU A 464 -4.16 -8.87 -35.07
CA GLU A 464 -4.50 -7.94 -33.97
C GLU A 464 -5.07 -6.59 -34.45
N ALA A 465 -5.00 -6.26 -35.74
CA ALA A 465 -5.55 -5.01 -36.28
C ALA A 465 -7.08 -4.94 -36.25
N LYS A 466 -7.78 -6.10 -36.21
CA LYS A 466 -9.25 -6.17 -36.17
C LYS A 466 -9.85 -5.86 -34.81
N ASP A 467 -9.15 -6.16 -33.72
CA ASP A 467 -9.63 -5.96 -32.33
C ASP A 467 -9.28 -4.57 -31.78
N ARG A 468 -8.81 -3.67 -32.63
CA ARG A 468 -8.30 -2.37 -32.20
C ARG A 468 -9.37 -1.29 -32.12
N LEU A 469 -9.29 -0.47 -31.07
CA LEU A 469 -10.18 0.68 -30.92
C LEU A 469 -10.03 1.69 -32.08
N PRO A 470 -11.15 2.19 -32.65
CA PRO A 470 -11.12 3.25 -33.65
C PRO A 470 -10.38 4.50 -33.15
N PRO A 471 -9.66 5.24 -34.02
CA PRO A 471 -8.99 6.50 -33.64
C PRO A 471 -9.83 7.47 -32.77
N PRO A 472 -11.12 7.76 -33.06
CA PRO A 472 -11.91 8.66 -32.23
C PRO A 472 -12.19 8.09 -30.83
N VAL A 473 -12.37 6.77 -30.70
CA VAL A 473 -12.58 6.10 -29.41
C VAL A 473 -11.30 6.11 -28.57
N ARG A 474 -10.13 5.95 -29.21
CA ARG A 474 -8.82 6.06 -28.54
C ARG A 474 -8.57 7.45 -27.98
N LEU A 475 -8.90 8.48 -28.76
CA LEU A 475 -8.81 9.87 -28.34
C LEU A 475 -9.78 10.18 -27.20
N ALA A 476 -11.03 9.70 -27.29
CA ALA A 476 -11.99 9.81 -26.20
C ALA A 476 -11.48 9.12 -24.93
N PHE A 477 -10.86 7.93 -25.05
CA PHE A 477 -10.33 7.18 -23.91
C PHE A 477 -9.22 7.94 -23.20
N ALA A 478 -8.26 8.47 -23.97
CA ALA A 478 -7.19 9.29 -23.41
C ALA A 478 -7.69 10.58 -22.77
N ARG A 479 -8.63 11.30 -23.42
CA ARG A 479 -9.20 12.55 -22.90
C ARG A 479 -9.98 12.32 -21.61
N PHE A 480 -10.80 11.29 -21.56
CA PHE A 480 -11.58 10.95 -20.38
C PHE A 480 -10.67 10.59 -19.21
N THR A 481 -9.66 9.73 -19.42
CA THR A 481 -8.72 9.39 -18.33
C THR A 481 -7.93 10.62 -17.86
N ALA A 482 -7.46 11.48 -18.78
CA ALA A 482 -6.77 12.72 -18.42
C ALA A 482 -7.67 13.68 -17.62
N ALA A 483 -8.94 13.82 -18.02
CA ALA A 483 -9.91 14.62 -17.29
C ALA A 483 -10.16 14.08 -15.88
N VAL A 484 -10.26 12.75 -15.71
CA VAL A 484 -10.43 12.13 -14.40
C VAL A 484 -9.18 12.27 -13.52
N ILE A 485 -7.98 12.18 -14.10
CA ILE A 485 -6.72 12.47 -13.38
C ILE A 485 -6.72 13.91 -12.86
N PHE A 486 -7.18 14.88 -13.65
CA PHE A 486 -7.26 16.26 -13.20
C PHE A 486 -8.30 16.43 -12.07
N ARG A 487 -9.51 15.89 -12.22
CA ARG A 487 -10.65 16.12 -11.31
C ARG A 487 -10.62 15.33 -10.00
N THR A 488 -10.01 14.15 -10.01
CA THR A 488 -9.99 13.25 -8.84
C THR A 488 -9.12 13.83 -7.72
N PRO A 489 -9.54 13.81 -6.44
CA PRO A 489 -8.70 14.27 -5.33
C PRO A 489 -7.66 13.22 -4.89
N PHE A 490 -7.90 11.94 -5.17
CA PHE A 490 -7.03 10.83 -4.73
C PHE A 490 -5.69 10.82 -5.48
N LEU A 491 -4.60 11.01 -4.75
CA LEU A 491 -3.24 10.94 -5.29
C LEU A 491 -2.88 9.54 -5.77
N LEU A 492 -3.34 8.48 -5.10
CA LEU A 492 -3.09 7.09 -5.49
C LEU A 492 -3.62 6.78 -6.89
N VAL A 493 -4.81 7.30 -7.20
CA VAL A 493 -5.44 7.14 -8.50
C VAL A 493 -4.68 7.91 -9.57
N LYS A 494 -4.25 9.15 -9.25
CA LYS A 494 -3.42 9.95 -10.16
C LYS A 494 -2.11 9.23 -10.47
N GLU A 495 -1.41 8.73 -9.46
CA GLU A 495 -0.13 8.03 -9.61
C GLU A 495 -0.26 6.82 -10.56
N ARG A 496 -1.23 5.94 -10.30
CA ARG A 496 -1.44 4.71 -11.07
C ARG A 496 -1.86 4.98 -12.51
N LEU A 497 -2.78 5.92 -12.72
CA LEU A 497 -3.24 6.26 -14.07
C LEU A 497 -2.18 7.04 -14.85
N LEU A 498 -1.40 7.92 -14.20
CA LEU A 498 -0.25 8.59 -14.82
C LEU A 498 0.84 7.60 -15.20
N LYS A 499 1.14 6.61 -14.35
CA LYS A 499 2.08 5.51 -14.68
C LYS A 499 1.68 4.81 -15.98
N ALA A 500 0.39 4.54 -16.16
CA ALA A 500 -0.12 3.90 -17.38
C ALA A 500 -0.06 4.84 -18.61
N LEU A 501 -0.53 6.09 -18.49
CA LEU A 501 -0.52 7.06 -19.59
C LEU A 501 0.89 7.48 -20.02
N ASN A 502 1.86 7.51 -19.09
CA ASN A 502 3.24 7.89 -19.39
C ASN A 502 3.95 6.86 -20.29
N ARG A 503 3.44 5.63 -20.41
CA ARG A 503 3.94 4.66 -21.41
C ARG A 503 3.43 4.93 -22.83
N VAL A 504 2.34 5.68 -22.97
CA VAL A 504 1.74 6.00 -24.27
C VAL A 504 2.60 7.03 -25.00
N ARG A 505 3.25 6.63 -26.10
CA ARG A 505 4.18 7.49 -26.86
C ARG A 505 3.48 8.61 -27.65
N SER A 506 2.32 8.32 -28.24
CA SER A 506 1.57 9.26 -29.08
C SER A 506 0.09 8.91 -29.05
N ILE A 507 -0.77 9.92 -29.05
CA ILE A 507 -2.23 9.80 -29.07
C ILE A 507 -2.70 10.32 -30.44
N PRO A 508 -3.75 9.75 -31.05
CA PRO A 508 -4.29 10.27 -32.29
C PRO A 508 -4.66 11.76 -32.17
N SER A 509 -4.15 12.60 -33.07
CA SER A 509 -4.50 14.03 -33.22
C SER A 509 -4.10 14.97 -32.07
N THR A 510 -3.47 14.50 -30.98
CA THR A 510 -3.05 15.33 -29.84
C THR A 510 -1.86 14.70 -29.11
N SER A 511 -1.15 15.49 -28.30
CA SER A 511 -0.10 14.97 -27.41
C SER A 511 -0.68 14.64 -26.03
N ARG A 512 -0.07 13.67 -25.33
CA ARG A 512 -0.42 13.43 -23.91
C ARG A 512 -0.16 14.65 -23.02
N THR A 513 0.84 15.46 -23.40
CA THR A 513 1.25 16.66 -22.69
C THR A 513 0.14 17.71 -22.73
N GLN A 514 -0.50 17.94 -23.88
CA GLN A 514 -1.65 18.85 -23.98
C GLN A 514 -2.81 18.43 -23.06
N LEU A 515 -3.08 17.12 -22.94
CA LEU A 515 -4.17 16.61 -22.11
C LEU A 515 -3.86 16.68 -20.60
N LEU A 516 -2.60 16.47 -20.21
CA LEU A 516 -2.18 16.36 -18.80
C LEU A 516 -1.55 17.65 -18.25
N LEU A 517 -1.33 18.66 -19.10
CA LEU A 517 -0.78 19.95 -18.69
C LEU A 517 -1.58 20.62 -17.54
N PRO A 518 -2.93 20.60 -17.52
CA PRO A 518 -3.69 21.10 -16.38
C PRO A 518 -3.34 20.39 -15.07
N SER A 519 -3.12 19.07 -15.10
CA SER A 519 -2.73 18.28 -13.93
C SER A 519 -1.32 18.60 -13.44
N LEU A 520 -0.39 18.82 -14.35
CA LEU A 520 0.97 19.25 -14.02
C LEU A 520 0.98 20.65 -13.39
N ASN A 521 0.24 21.60 -13.98
CA ASN A 521 0.16 22.96 -13.44
C ASN A 521 -0.53 23.01 -12.08
N TRP A 522 -1.56 22.16 -11.87
CA TRP A 522 -2.17 22.00 -10.55
C TRP A 522 -1.16 21.49 -9.52
N TRP A 523 -0.41 20.43 -9.83
CA TRP A 523 0.63 19.89 -8.92
C TRP A 523 1.75 20.90 -8.64
N ALA A 524 2.12 21.71 -9.64
CA ALA A 524 3.12 22.75 -9.48
C ALA A 524 2.62 23.98 -8.71
N GLY A 525 1.30 24.18 -8.63
CA GLY A 525 0.68 25.28 -7.90
C GLY A 525 0.44 25.01 -6.41
N LEU A 526 0.66 23.78 -5.94
CA LEU A 526 0.52 23.42 -4.52
C LEU A 526 1.76 23.83 -3.72
N THR A 527 1.56 24.23 -2.46
CA THR A 527 2.65 24.51 -1.53
C THR A 527 3.26 23.21 -0.98
N SER A 528 4.50 23.28 -0.49
CA SER A 528 5.18 22.13 0.14
C SER A 528 4.40 21.55 1.32
N GLU A 529 3.80 22.41 2.14
CA GLU A 529 2.95 21.99 3.28
C GLU A 529 1.73 21.19 2.80
N GLN A 530 1.00 21.70 1.80
CA GLN A 530 -0.16 21.02 1.23
C GLN A 530 0.21 19.65 0.63
N VAL A 531 1.35 19.58 -0.06
CA VAL A 531 1.84 18.32 -0.64
C VAL A 531 2.18 17.33 0.46
N SER A 532 2.91 17.75 1.50
CA SER A 532 3.27 16.91 2.64
C SER A 532 2.04 16.36 3.36
N GLU A 533 1.00 17.17 3.56
CA GLU A 533 -0.27 16.74 4.17
C GLU A 533 -0.99 15.68 3.32
N LEU A 534 -1.10 15.90 2.01
CA LEU A 534 -1.76 14.97 1.11
C LEU A 534 -0.99 13.63 0.99
N VAL A 535 0.34 13.71 0.90
CA VAL A 535 1.25 12.55 0.88
C VAL A 535 1.14 11.74 2.17
N LYS A 536 1.16 12.41 3.34
CA LYS A 536 0.98 11.74 4.65
C LYS A 536 -0.39 11.08 4.78
N LYS A 537 -1.44 11.72 4.27
CA LYS A 537 -2.81 11.20 4.30
C LYS A 537 -2.95 9.91 3.48
N GLU A 538 -2.34 9.85 2.30
CA GLU A 538 -2.46 8.70 1.40
C GLU A 538 -1.31 7.67 1.50
N ARG A 539 -0.28 7.94 2.31
CA ARG A 539 0.91 7.07 2.49
C ARG A 539 1.62 6.77 1.16
N ILE A 540 1.82 7.78 0.32
CA ILE A 540 2.48 7.66 -0.99
C ILE A 540 3.83 8.38 -0.95
N ASP A 541 4.82 7.91 -1.71
CA ASP A 541 6.11 8.58 -1.84
C ASP A 541 6.02 9.84 -2.74
N GLU A 542 6.52 10.97 -2.24
CA GLU A 542 6.48 12.25 -2.96
C GLU A 542 7.39 12.23 -4.20
N ALA A 543 8.58 11.63 -4.10
CA ALA A 543 9.54 11.56 -5.21
C ALA A 543 8.94 10.79 -6.40
N SER A 544 8.27 9.68 -6.12
CA SER A 544 7.52 8.91 -7.12
C SER A 544 6.44 9.75 -7.80
N LEU A 545 5.65 10.52 -7.04
CA LEU A 545 4.62 11.41 -7.61
C LEU A 545 5.22 12.51 -8.49
N ASN A 546 6.26 13.18 -8.01
CA ASN A 546 6.99 14.21 -8.75
C ASN A 546 7.47 13.67 -10.10
N GLN A 547 8.07 12.48 -10.10
CA GLN A 547 8.49 11.81 -11.33
C GLN A 547 7.31 11.56 -12.28
N ARG A 548 6.17 11.05 -11.78
CA ARG A 548 4.99 10.75 -12.62
C ARG A 548 4.38 11.98 -13.27
N PHE A 549 4.28 13.11 -12.56
CA PHE A 549 3.75 14.35 -13.12
C PHE A 549 4.69 14.95 -14.17
N VAL A 550 5.99 14.92 -13.92
CA VAL A 550 7.00 15.47 -14.84
C VAL A 550 7.16 14.61 -16.11
N GLU A 551 7.03 13.29 -16.00
CA GLU A 551 7.08 12.36 -17.14
C GLU A 551 5.98 12.57 -18.18
N THR A 552 4.92 13.31 -17.84
CA THR A 552 3.81 13.63 -18.77
C THR A 552 4.27 14.47 -19.97
N VAL A 553 5.34 15.25 -19.83
CA VAL A 553 5.89 16.12 -20.88
C VAL A 553 6.67 15.32 -21.92
N VAL A 554 6.38 15.54 -23.20
CA VAL A 554 7.05 14.92 -24.36
C VAL A 554 8.06 15.90 -24.98
N ALA A 555 9.17 15.39 -25.52
CA ALA A 555 10.29 16.17 -26.06
C ALA A 555 9.93 17.26 -27.09
N ASN A 556 8.87 17.05 -27.88
CA ASN A 556 8.53 17.92 -29.01
C ASN A 556 7.24 18.72 -28.80
N ASP A 557 6.83 18.92 -27.56
CA ASP A 557 5.70 19.76 -27.19
C ASP A 557 6.18 21.08 -26.58
N ALA A 558 6.12 22.16 -27.36
CA ALA A 558 6.61 23.47 -26.93
C ALA A 558 5.85 24.02 -25.71
N ALA A 559 4.53 23.78 -25.62
CA ALA A 559 3.72 24.28 -24.52
C ALA A 559 4.08 23.58 -23.20
N GLY A 560 4.34 22.27 -23.25
CA GLY A 560 4.79 21.51 -22.08
C GLY A 560 6.19 21.92 -21.61
N LEU A 561 7.12 22.11 -22.54
CA LEU A 561 8.48 22.56 -22.20
C LEU A 561 8.46 23.98 -21.60
N GLN A 562 7.71 24.91 -22.20
CA GLN A 562 7.53 26.25 -21.63
C GLN A 562 6.88 26.23 -20.24
N ALA A 563 5.96 25.31 -19.99
CA ALA A 563 5.37 25.14 -18.66
C ALA A 563 6.42 24.68 -17.62
N LEU A 564 7.27 23.71 -17.96
CA LEU A 564 8.38 23.29 -17.09
C LEU A 564 9.33 24.45 -16.78
N LEU A 565 9.69 25.23 -17.81
CA LEU A 565 10.55 26.41 -17.64
C LEU A 565 9.89 27.45 -16.74
N LYS A 566 8.61 27.77 -16.99
CA LYS A 566 7.84 28.70 -16.15
C LYS A 566 7.81 28.23 -14.69
N ILE A 567 7.64 26.93 -14.44
CA ILE A 567 7.68 26.35 -13.10
C ILE A 567 9.04 26.61 -12.46
N ILE A 568 10.15 26.34 -13.15
CA ILE A 568 11.51 26.59 -12.64
C ILE A 568 11.70 28.07 -12.26
N VAL A 569 11.27 29.01 -13.12
CA VAL A 569 11.45 30.45 -12.87
C VAL A 569 10.53 30.99 -11.77
N THR A 570 9.30 30.49 -11.67
CA THR A 570 8.30 30.99 -10.72
C THR A 570 8.50 30.42 -9.31
N SER A 571 9.18 29.29 -9.18
CA SER A 571 9.38 28.58 -7.90
C SER A 571 10.40 29.30 -7.03
N LYS A 572 9.94 30.19 -6.16
CA LYS A 572 10.75 30.89 -5.14
C LYS A 572 10.78 30.10 -3.81
N ASP A 573 11.46 28.96 -3.75
CA ASP A 573 11.87 28.30 -2.47
C ASP A 573 10.86 27.42 -1.70
N THR A 574 10.24 26.39 -2.30
CA THR A 574 9.49 25.40 -1.46
C THR A 574 9.64 23.91 -1.82
N ARG A 575 10.08 23.53 -3.02
CA ARG A 575 10.21 22.10 -3.40
C ARG A 575 11.43 21.83 -4.28
N GLU A 576 12.60 21.70 -3.65
CA GLU A 576 13.86 21.41 -4.34
C GLU A 576 13.80 20.06 -5.09
N ASP A 577 13.31 19.00 -4.45
CA ASP A 577 13.16 17.65 -5.05
C ASP A 577 12.32 17.66 -6.34
N PHE A 578 11.28 18.49 -6.39
CA PHE A 578 10.45 18.61 -7.59
C PHE A 578 11.20 19.29 -8.73
N ILE A 579 11.98 20.32 -8.42
CA ILE A 579 12.79 21.04 -9.41
C ILE A 579 13.91 20.13 -9.95
N GLU A 580 14.61 19.41 -9.08
CA GLU A 580 15.62 18.41 -9.48
C GLU A 580 15.00 17.37 -10.44
N THR A 581 13.81 16.88 -10.12
CA THR A 581 13.07 15.94 -10.97
C THR A 581 12.77 16.52 -12.37
N ILE A 582 12.47 17.82 -12.46
CA ILE A 582 12.28 18.52 -13.74
C ILE A 582 13.59 18.57 -14.53
N PHE A 583 14.71 18.92 -13.90
CA PHE A 583 16.02 18.94 -14.56
C PHE A 583 16.43 17.55 -15.06
N LEU A 584 16.26 16.51 -14.23
CA LEU A 584 16.48 15.12 -14.61
C LEU A 584 15.62 14.71 -15.82
N ARG A 585 14.38 15.21 -15.90
CA ARG A 585 13.52 14.98 -17.07
C ARG A 585 14.01 15.70 -18.31
N LEU A 586 14.39 16.98 -18.21
CA LEU A 586 14.91 17.75 -19.33
C LEU A 586 16.17 17.08 -19.92
N ARG A 587 17.07 16.61 -19.05
CA ARG A 587 18.26 15.83 -19.43
C ARG A 587 17.88 14.57 -20.21
N LYS A 588 16.91 13.79 -19.72
CA LYS A 588 16.40 12.58 -20.40
C LYS A 588 15.73 12.88 -21.74
N LEU A 589 15.07 14.03 -21.88
CA LEU A 589 14.39 14.43 -23.12
C LEU A 589 15.33 15.01 -24.17
N TRP A 590 16.52 15.49 -23.79
CA TRP A 590 17.38 16.31 -24.65
C TRP A 590 17.70 15.68 -26.00
N SER A 591 18.11 14.42 -26.03
CA SER A 591 18.45 13.73 -27.28
C SER A 591 17.27 13.60 -28.25
N LEU A 592 16.04 13.65 -27.74
CA LEU A 592 14.80 13.48 -28.51
C LEU A 592 14.18 14.81 -28.98
N MET A 593 14.73 15.95 -28.53
CA MET A 593 14.21 17.29 -28.85
C MET A 593 14.66 17.78 -30.23
N LYS A 594 13.77 18.50 -30.90
CA LYS A 594 14.09 19.32 -32.09
C LYS A 594 15.08 20.44 -31.76
N PRO A 595 15.92 20.88 -32.72
CA PRO A 595 16.94 21.91 -32.50
C PRO A 595 16.34 23.24 -32.00
N GLU A 596 15.18 23.66 -32.51
CA GLU A 596 14.48 24.87 -32.05
C GLU A 596 14.18 24.86 -30.54
N ASN A 597 13.69 23.73 -30.03
CA ASN A 597 13.40 23.55 -28.59
C ASN A 597 14.70 23.51 -27.77
N LYS A 598 15.76 22.89 -28.29
CA LYS A 598 17.08 22.86 -27.64
C LYS A 598 17.64 24.27 -27.48
N SER A 599 17.60 25.08 -28.53
CA SER A 599 18.06 26.48 -28.47
C SER A 599 17.22 27.31 -27.51
N SER A 600 15.89 27.17 -27.54
CA SER A 600 15.02 27.90 -26.60
C SER A 600 15.29 27.55 -25.13
N ILE A 601 15.50 26.26 -24.81
CA ILE A 601 15.81 25.84 -23.44
C ILE A 601 17.21 26.29 -23.06
N ALA A 602 18.20 26.12 -23.95
CA ALA A 602 19.58 26.51 -23.70
C ALA A 602 19.69 28.01 -23.36
N ASN A 603 19.02 28.86 -24.13
CA ASN A 603 18.98 30.31 -23.89
C ASN A 603 18.36 30.65 -22.53
N GLN A 604 17.23 30.04 -22.17
CA GLN A 604 16.64 30.29 -20.84
C GLN A 604 17.48 29.73 -19.69
N MET A 605 18.20 28.62 -19.90
CA MET A 605 19.07 28.03 -18.87
C MET A 605 20.34 28.86 -18.64
N ILE A 606 20.92 29.45 -19.69
CA ILE A 606 22.06 30.34 -19.53
C ILE A 606 21.63 31.64 -18.85
N ASP A 607 20.48 32.22 -19.21
CA ASP A 607 19.92 33.39 -18.52
C ASP A 607 19.71 33.10 -17.03
N LEU A 608 19.17 31.91 -16.70
CA LEU A 608 18.99 31.49 -15.31
C LEU A 608 20.31 31.28 -14.56
N ALA A 609 21.32 30.68 -15.22
CA ALA A 609 22.65 30.49 -14.63
C ALA A 609 23.38 31.82 -14.41
N LEU A 610 23.20 32.80 -15.30
CA LEU A 610 23.83 34.13 -15.23
C LEU A 610 23.09 35.10 -14.31
N SER A 611 21.76 34.97 -14.18
CA SER A 611 20.92 35.78 -13.27
C SER A 611 21.20 35.55 -11.76
N ALA A 612 22.19 34.72 -11.43
CA ALA A 612 22.61 34.39 -10.07
C ALA A 612 23.48 35.48 -9.40
N SER A 613 23.77 36.62 -10.05
CA SER A 613 24.70 37.62 -9.48
C SER A 613 24.08 38.76 -8.68
N ASP A 614 22.75 38.89 -8.58
CA ASP A 614 22.16 40.07 -7.94
C ASP A 614 21.46 39.75 -6.60
N ALA A 615 22.11 40.26 -5.55
CA ALA A 615 21.67 40.50 -4.16
C ALA A 615 21.61 39.31 -3.18
N ASP A 616 22.58 39.32 -2.25
CA ASP A 616 22.64 38.69 -0.91
C ASP A 616 22.33 37.17 -0.75
N ASP A 617 23.36 36.45 -0.29
CA ASP A 617 23.43 35.10 0.29
C ASP A 617 23.00 33.87 -0.56
N MET A 618 24.01 33.04 -0.87
CA MET A 618 23.99 31.69 -1.48
C MET A 618 23.48 31.58 -2.94
N PRO A 619 24.19 30.86 -3.84
CA PRO A 619 23.69 30.59 -5.18
C PRO A 619 22.36 29.84 -5.09
N ARG A 620 21.33 30.31 -5.79
CA ARG A 620 20.06 29.59 -5.88
C ARG A 620 20.33 28.17 -6.39
N PRO A 621 19.83 27.11 -5.74
CA PRO A 621 20.00 25.72 -6.20
C PRO A 621 19.61 25.52 -7.67
N THR A 622 18.62 26.28 -8.13
CA THR A 622 18.15 26.29 -9.52
C THR A 622 19.20 26.77 -10.53
N ALA A 623 20.08 27.69 -10.17
CA ALA A 623 21.16 28.17 -11.04
C ALA A 623 22.29 27.13 -11.17
N ILE A 624 22.58 26.41 -10.08
CA ILE A 624 23.56 25.30 -10.08
C ILE A 624 23.06 24.18 -10.99
N GLU A 625 21.81 23.76 -10.82
CA GLU A 625 21.18 22.72 -11.64
C GLU A 625 21.05 23.13 -13.12
N ALA A 626 20.77 24.40 -13.41
CA ALA A 626 20.76 24.92 -14.77
C ALA A 626 22.15 24.83 -15.44
N ALA A 627 23.20 25.20 -14.70
CA ALA A 627 24.57 25.07 -15.17
C ALA A 627 24.97 23.58 -15.35
N GLU A 628 24.54 22.70 -14.46
CA GLU A 628 24.78 21.26 -14.58
C GLU A 628 24.05 20.65 -15.80
N LEU A 629 22.82 21.08 -16.08
CA LEU A 629 22.09 20.67 -17.28
C LEU A 629 22.87 21.04 -18.54
N LEU A 630 23.37 22.28 -18.65
CA LEU A 630 24.17 22.73 -19.81
C LEU A 630 25.50 21.96 -19.94
N ARG A 631 26.13 21.57 -18.83
CA ARG A 631 27.38 20.78 -18.82
C ARG A 631 27.17 19.31 -19.17
N SER A 632 26.04 18.73 -18.76
CA SER A 632 25.75 17.30 -18.89
C SER A 632 25.28 16.89 -20.30
N VAL A 633 25.11 17.86 -21.19
CA VAL A 633 24.33 17.70 -22.41
C VAL A 633 25.11 18.19 -23.63
N GLU A 634 24.97 17.49 -24.77
CA GLU A 634 25.58 17.89 -26.04
C GLU A 634 24.87 19.14 -26.62
N LEU A 635 25.61 20.24 -26.69
CA LEU A 635 25.18 21.50 -27.29
C LEU A 635 25.54 21.53 -28.78
N THR A 636 24.64 22.08 -29.61
CA THR A 636 24.89 22.28 -31.04
C THR A 636 25.73 23.52 -31.27
N THR A 637 26.44 23.57 -32.41
CA THR A 637 27.30 24.71 -32.80
C THR A 637 26.52 26.03 -32.79
N ASP A 638 25.27 26.04 -33.25
CA ASP A 638 24.43 27.25 -33.27
C ASP A 638 24.18 27.83 -31.87
N ILE A 639 23.99 26.96 -30.87
CA ILE A 639 23.78 27.37 -29.48
C ILE A 639 25.07 27.96 -28.91
N LEU A 640 26.21 27.33 -29.20
CA LEU A 640 27.52 27.81 -28.75
C LEU A 640 27.87 29.17 -29.38
N SER A 641 27.58 29.36 -30.66
CA SER A 641 27.74 30.65 -31.34
C SER A 641 26.88 31.74 -30.69
N HIS A 642 25.62 31.45 -30.38
CA HIS A 642 24.73 32.38 -29.69
C HIS A 642 25.23 32.72 -28.27
N PHE A 643 25.74 31.74 -27.53
CA PHE A 643 26.31 31.97 -26.20
C PHE A 643 27.56 32.84 -26.27
N LEU A 644 28.43 32.62 -27.25
CA LEU A 644 29.59 33.48 -27.47
C LEU A 644 29.14 34.90 -27.79
N GLU A 645 28.20 35.11 -28.71
CA GLU A 645 27.66 36.44 -29.03
C GLU A 645 27.09 37.15 -27.80
N SER A 646 26.32 36.44 -26.95
CA SER A 646 25.75 36.99 -25.71
C SER A 646 26.84 37.46 -24.72
N ILE A 647 27.91 36.68 -24.54
CA ILE A 647 29.05 37.06 -23.68
C ILE A 647 29.81 38.27 -24.27
N HIS A 648 29.96 38.33 -25.59
CA HIS A 648 30.60 39.47 -26.27
C HIS A 648 29.77 40.75 -26.15
N MET A 649 28.43 40.65 -26.08
CA MET A 649 27.56 41.81 -25.86
C MET A 649 27.66 42.34 -24.42
N GLU A 650 27.64 41.46 -23.41
CA GLU A 650 27.82 41.87 -22.00
C GLU A 650 29.18 42.52 -21.75
N THR A 651 30.25 41.98 -22.35
CA THR A 651 31.60 42.55 -22.24
C THR A 651 31.74 43.88 -22.97
N ASN A 652 31.08 44.08 -24.11
CA ASN A 652 31.08 45.38 -24.80
C ASN A 652 30.30 46.46 -24.03
N ILE A 653 29.21 46.13 -23.32
CA ILE A 653 28.45 47.08 -22.48
C ILE A 653 29.28 47.58 -21.28
N VAL A 654 30.13 46.73 -20.71
CA VAL A 654 31.04 47.10 -19.62
C VAL A 654 32.17 48.02 -20.11
N VAL A 655 32.59 47.89 -21.36
CA VAL A 655 33.66 48.71 -21.97
C VAL A 655 33.15 50.08 -22.45
N ASP A 656 31.88 50.20 -22.85
CA ASP A 656 31.27 51.45 -23.36
C ASP A 656 30.65 52.37 -22.28
N SER A 657 30.78 52.05 -20.99
CA SER A 657 30.45 52.99 -19.92
C SER A 657 31.44 54.17 -19.95
N PRO A 658 31.03 55.42 -20.24
CA PRO A 658 31.98 56.51 -20.39
C PRO A 658 32.61 56.82 -19.04
N LEU A 659 33.93 56.61 -18.94
CA LEU A 659 34.76 57.18 -17.90
C LEU A 659 34.45 58.69 -17.83
N THR A 660 33.71 59.12 -16.82
CA THR A 660 33.57 60.53 -16.45
C THR A 660 34.97 61.07 -16.18
N ARG A 661 35.56 61.70 -17.20
CA ARG A 661 36.78 62.48 -17.09
C ARG A 661 36.57 63.55 -16.04
N GLY A 662 37.48 63.58 -15.06
CA GLY A 662 37.54 64.61 -14.04
C GLY A 662 37.64 66.00 -14.65
N ALA A 663 37.01 66.95 -13.97
CA ALA A 663 37.36 68.35 -14.01
C ALA A 663 37.34 68.86 -12.57
N ALA A 664 38.37 69.66 -12.28
CA ALA A 664 38.79 70.20 -10.99
C ALA A 664 37.73 71.03 -10.25
#